data_AF-A0A5N1L4M4-F1
#
_entry.id   AF-A0A5N1L4M4-F1
#
_cell.length_a   1.000
_cell.length_b   1.000
_cell.length_c   1.000
_cell.angle_alpha   90.00
_cell.angle_beta   90.00
_cell.angle_gamma   90.00
#
_symmetry.space_group_name_H-M   'P 1'
#
loop_
_entity.id
_entity.type
_entity.pdbx_description
1 polymer ?
#
loop_
_entity_poly.entity_id
_entity_poly.type
_entity_poly.pdbx_seq_one_letter_code
_entity_poly.pdbx_strand_id
1 'polypeptide(L)'
;MGTDDGGPALTRQVETPTDDNETQQENPDSVSDGEYSDETATWLAQTMGGQLENSSIALSNAQYDRARSVLGDDYDTRLEQYVEVAGDTSSETDDTAAGEFESARENQRNLTDEVQRYRQQYAAYQEARERGDEREARITARAMERTASNISDRSQELTQNFDRIENATSVDLSSGQTEINETTANITATQAAIREEVLVGTTLTVRAIDSTASFSDPGTVSGQIKTENGSVIADEAVELRVGNRTQTVRTNSNGMFETQYRPRSAPLGSQAVPVEYIPATDSVYLSDNATFTIDVQQVRPDVVSEIAPETVGYGDRLNATASVTVESIGVDGVTVEFAIGDTVVARTATGPDGTVTETLRVPASVNDGERQVVARVPYEDRAIAGVRSETPVVVVETQTALSMSVSRTDNGILASGQLQTAAGDPVADRPVRLQAGASGIQRVETNRNGSFQTVLTEPQTNDSVTVTATYDEPSSNLGNATATATAPAESGGGNPPVGSGENPAAGFGNGILGYSWLPVLGGGMALILVVAAWLVVPRFRHSQETDSTAPAETADVSPTDPDQSATSPETTSTTFEERVETHLDGGNYDAAAMLAYTAVHDELAVENGIHEGATHWELLQRSQKHGVPEERIADIETVVEAFETAAFAPTAVDPSHAEAAVERARKIKSNGDS
;
A
#
# COMPACT_ATOMS: atom_id res chain seq x y z
N MET A 1 -59.23 49.13 -65.93
CA MET A 1 -59.84 47.79 -65.87
C MET A 1 -58.73 46.78 -66.06
N GLY A 2 -58.24 46.09 -65.03
CA GLY A 2 -58.57 46.09 -63.61
C GLY A 2 -57.61 45.10 -62.93
N THR A 3 -57.20 45.24 -61.68
CA THR A 3 -57.42 46.25 -60.62
C THR A 3 -56.17 46.15 -59.73
N ASP A 4 -55.44 47.25 -59.62
CA ASP A 4 -54.17 47.45 -58.91
C ASP A 4 -54.50 48.39 -57.73
N ASP A 5 -54.60 47.87 -56.51
CA ASP A 5 -53.55 47.62 -55.49
C ASP A 5 -53.07 48.90 -54.80
N GLY A 6 -53.19 48.92 -53.47
CA GLY A 6 -52.97 50.11 -52.65
C GLY A 6 -53.74 50.12 -51.33
N GLY A 7 -53.41 49.19 -50.43
CA GLY A 7 -53.83 49.21 -49.02
C GLY A 7 -52.64 49.50 -48.08
N PRO A 8 -52.76 50.38 -47.06
CA PRO A 8 -51.60 50.93 -46.36
C PRO A 8 -51.19 50.15 -45.09
N ALA A 9 -49.88 50.17 -44.84
CA ALA A 9 -49.15 50.03 -43.58
C ALA A 9 -49.43 48.80 -42.68
N LEU A 10 -48.67 47.72 -42.92
CA LEU A 10 -48.39 46.69 -41.92
C LEU A 10 -47.07 47.02 -41.20
N THR A 11 -47.19 47.28 -39.91
CA THR A 11 -46.09 47.35 -38.92
C THR A 11 -45.39 46.00 -38.89
N ARG A 12 -44.15 45.94 -39.38
CA ARG A 12 -43.28 44.77 -39.31
C ARG A 12 -42.71 44.68 -37.89
N GLN A 13 -43.39 43.97 -36.99
CA GLN A 13 -42.72 43.35 -35.84
C GLN A 13 -41.89 42.19 -36.41
N VAL A 14 -40.57 42.39 -36.43
CA VAL A 14 -39.62 41.29 -36.51
C VAL A 14 -39.52 40.78 -35.08
N GLU A 15 -40.11 39.62 -34.82
CA GLU A 15 -39.78 38.85 -33.63
C GLU A 15 -38.36 38.32 -33.83
N THR A 16 -37.43 38.85 -33.05
CA THR A 16 -36.10 38.26 -32.86
C THR A 16 -36.31 36.99 -32.04
N PRO A 17 -35.76 35.83 -32.43
CA PRO A 17 -35.76 34.64 -31.59
C PRO A 17 -35.08 34.96 -30.24
N THR A 18 -35.72 34.59 -29.14
CA THR A 18 -35.09 34.53 -27.82
C THR A 18 -34.11 33.37 -27.81
N ASP A 19 -32.82 33.69 -27.92
CA ASP A 19 -31.75 32.78 -27.52
C ASP A 19 -31.77 32.72 -25.99
N ASP A 20 -32.32 31.65 -25.43
CA ASP A 20 -32.24 31.30 -24.01
C ASP A 20 -30.83 30.77 -23.68
N ASN A 21 -29.82 31.64 -23.84
CA ASN A 21 -28.48 31.40 -23.33
C ASN A 21 -28.03 32.65 -22.57
N GLU A 22 -28.68 32.90 -21.43
CA GLU A 22 -28.21 33.88 -20.45
C GLU A 22 -26.94 33.32 -19.79
N THR A 23 -25.77 33.71 -20.29
CA THR A 23 -24.59 33.76 -19.43
C THR A 23 -24.87 34.77 -18.33
N GLN A 24 -25.30 34.29 -17.16
CA GLN A 24 -25.60 35.09 -15.98
C GLN A 24 -24.29 35.64 -15.41
N GLN A 25 -23.90 36.84 -15.84
CA GLN A 25 -22.76 37.54 -15.24
C GLN A 25 -23.24 38.38 -14.06
N GLU A 26 -22.92 37.92 -12.85
CA GLU A 26 -23.20 38.64 -11.61
C GLU A 26 -21.97 39.42 -11.14
N ASN A 27 -22.22 40.46 -10.35
CA ASN A 27 -21.15 41.31 -9.81
C ASN A 27 -20.39 40.51 -8.74
N PRO A 28 -19.06 40.34 -8.84
CA PRO A 28 -18.30 39.53 -7.89
C PRO A 28 -18.40 40.02 -6.44
N ASP A 29 -18.70 41.31 -6.22
CA ASP A 29 -18.88 41.88 -4.87
C ASP A 29 -20.27 41.56 -4.25
N SER A 30 -21.19 40.96 -5.01
CA SER A 30 -22.55 40.61 -4.56
C SER A 30 -22.80 39.12 -4.39
N VAL A 31 -21.82 38.27 -4.74
CA VAL A 31 -21.89 36.82 -4.59
C VAL A 31 -21.29 36.45 -3.25
N SER A 32 -21.98 35.60 -2.48
CA SER A 32 -21.44 35.05 -1.23
C SER A 32 -20.56 33.82 -1.50
N ASP A 33 -19.47 33.66 -0.74
CA ASP A 33 -18.63 32.45 -0.79
C ASP A 33 -19.54 31.21 -0.60
N GLY A 34 -19.60 30.35 -1.61
CA GLY A 34 -20.41 29.13 -1.61
C GLY A 34 -21.76 29.18 -2.37
N GLU A 35 -22.22 30.36 -2.82
CA GLU A 35 -23.56 30.52 -3.47
C GLU A 35 -23.72 29.76 -4.79
N TYR A 36 -22.60 29.44 -5.47
CA TYR A 36 -22.56 28.71 -6.75
C TYR A 36 -21.63 27.49 -6.69
N SER A 37 -21.35 26.99 -5.49
CA SER A 37 -20.41 25.88 -5.28
C SER A 37 -20.91 24.59 -5.96
N ASP A 38 -22.19 24.27 -5.81
CA ASP A 38 -22.83 23.10 -6.43
C ASP A 38 -22.82 23.14 -7.97
N GLU A 39 -23.15 24.29 -8.59
CA GLU A 39 -23.11 24.45 -10.04
C GLU A 39 -21.66 24.40 -10.59
N THR A 40 -20.72 24.98 -9.85
CA THR A 40 -19.30 24.98 -10.23
C THR A 40 -18.71 23.57 -10.12
N ALA A 41 -19.01 22.84 -9.04
CA ALA A 41 -18.62 21.44 -8.86
C ALA A 41 -19.19 20.57 -9.98
N THR A 42 -20.47 20.76 -10.35
CA THR A 42 -21.10 20.03 -11.46
C THR A 42 -20.41 20.29 -12.79
N TRP A 43 -20.09 21.55 -13.11
CA TRP A 43 -19.39 21.91 -14.34
C TRP A 43 -17.97 21.33 -14.39
N LEU A 44 -17.24 21.36 -13.26
CA LEU A 44 -15.91 20.76 -13.15
C LEU A 44 -15.96 19.25 -13.33
N ALA A 45 -16.89 18.56 -12.68
CA ALA A 45 -17.11 17.13 -12.83
C ALA A 45 -17.42 16.75 -14.28
N GLN A 46 -18.31 17.48 -14.96
CA GLN A 46 -18.60 17.25 -16.39
C GLN A 46 -17.38 17.49 -17.29
N THR A 47 -16.59 18.51 -16.98
CA THR A 47 -15.37 18.82 -17.73
C THR A 47 -14.32 17.72 -17.58
N MET A 48 -14.04 17.28 -16.34
CA MET A 48 -13.10 16.19 -16.07
C MET A 48 -13.60 14.86 -16.63
N GLY A 49 -14.89 14.57 -16.48
CA GLY A 49 -15.53 13.40 -17.08
C GLY A 49 -15.38 13.36 -18.60
N GLY A 50 -15.63 14.47 -19.28
CA GLY A 50 -15.39 14.59 -20.71
C GLY A 50 -13.91 14.42 -21.09
N GLN A 51 -12.96 14.83 -20.23
CA GLN A 51 -11.53 14.58 -20.46
C GLN A 51 -11.17 13.09 -20.32
N LEU A 52 -11.73 12.38 -19.34
CA LEU A 52 -11.58 10.93 -19.19
C LEU A 52 -12.14 10.18 -20.42
N GLU A 53 -13.36 10.53 -20.87
CA GLU A 53 -13.98 9.93 -22.06
C GLU A 53 -13.14 10.19 -23.32
N ASN A 54 -12.69 11.42 -23.54
CA ASN A 54 -11.82 11.77 -24.66
C ASN A 54 -10.48 11.02 -24.61
N SER A 55 -9.96 10.73 -23.41
CA SER A 55 -8.77 9.90 -23.26
C SER A 55 -9.04 8.45 -23.69
N SER A 56 -10.17 7.87 -23.29
CA SER A 56 -10.59 6.51 -23.69
C SER A 56 -10.79 6.39 -25.21
N ILE A 57 -11.41 7.38 -25.84
CA ILE A 57 -11.57 7.43 -27.30
C ILE A 57 -10.22 7.60 -28.00
N ALA A 58 -9.33 8.45 -27.47
CA ALA A 58 -7.99 8.59 -28.04
C ALA A 58 -7.18 7.29 -27.92
N LEU A 59 -7.33 6.56 -26.81
CA LEU A 59 -6.71 5.26 -26.58
C LEU A 59 -7.17 4.22 -27.62
N SER A 60 -8.48 4.09 -27.85
CA SER A 60 -9.02 3.13 -28.83
C SER A 60 -8.58 3.44 -30.26
N ASN A 61 -8.39 4.72 -30.58
CA ASN A 61 -7.81 5.20 -31.84
C ASN A 61 -6.27 5.12 -31.93
N ALA A 62 -5.61 4.46 -30.96
CA ALA A 62 -4.15 4.34 -30.85
C ALA A 62 -3.40 5.70 -30.80
N GLN A 63 -4.05 6.75 -30.32
CA GLN A 63 -3.49 8.09 -30.17
C GLN A 63 -2.95 8.29 -28.74
N TYR A 64 -1.95 7.51 -28.35
CA TYR A 64 -1.45 7.46 -26.96
C TYR A 64 -1.00 8.82 -26.41
N ASP A 65 -0.29 9.62 -27.20
CA ASP A 65 0.15 10.95 -26.77
C ASP A 65 -1.04 11.89 -26.55
N ARG A 66 -2.09 11.75 -27.38
CA ARG A 66 -3.33 12.51 -27.22
C ARG A 66 -4.07 12.07 -25.94
N ALA A 67 -4.21 10.76 -25.73
CA ALA A 67 -4.86 10.18 -24.55
C ALA A 67 -4.20 10.68 -23.24
N ARG A 68 -2.86 10.77 -23.21
CA ARG A 68 -2.11 11.35 -22.09
C ARG A 68 -2.29 12.86 -21.96
N SER A 69 -2.21 13.58 -23.07
CA SER A 69 -2.26 15.06 -23.06
C SER A 69 -3.57 15.62 -22.51
N VAL A 70 -4.69 14.93 -22.77
CA VAL A 70 -6.02 15.36 -22.32
C VAL A 70 -6.16 15.24 -20.79
N LEU A 71 -5.40 14.33 -20.18
CA LEU A 71 -5.35 14.14 -18.74
C LEU A 71 -4.16 14.84 -18.09
N GLY A 72 -3.52 15.79 -18.78
CA GLY A 72 -2.33 16.52 -18.34
C GLY A 72 -2.61 17.65 -17.34
N ASP A 73 -1.78 18.69 -17.37
CA ASP A 73 -1.82 19.81 -16.41
C ASP A 73 -3.19 20.51 -16.31
N ASP A 74 -3.96 20.57 -17.40
CA ASP A 74 -5.31 21.16 -17.38
C ASP A 74 -6.29 20.32 -16.55
N TYR A 75 -6.22 18.99 -16.64
CA TYR A 75 -7.02 18.10 -15.79
C TYR A 75 -6.65 18.28 -14.31
N ASP A 76 -5.35 18.34 -14.02
CA ASP A 76 -4.85 18.51 -12.65
C ASP A 76 -5.35 19.83 -12.05
N THR A 77 -5.31 20.89 -12.84
CA THR A 77 -5.86 22.20 -12.44
C THR A 77 -7.36 22.13 -12.15
N ARG A 78 -8.13 21.36 -12.94
CA ARG A 78 -9.59 21.20 -12.72
C ARG A 78 -9.88 20.34 -11.51
N LEU A 79 -9.07 19.32 -11.25
CA LEU A 79 -9.21 18.45 -10.07
C LEU A 79 -8.91 19.22 -8.79
N GLU A 80 -7.84 20.03 -8.78
CA GLU A 80 -7.54 20.94 -7.66
C GLU A 80 -8.71 21.90 -7.39
N GLN A 81 -9.28 22.49 -8.45
CA GLN A 81 -10.46 23.35 -8.35
C GLN A 81 -11.69 22.59 -7.84
N TYR A 82 -11.87 21.34 -8.26
CA TYR A 82 -13.00 20.52 -7.83
C TYR A 82 -12.88 20.19 -6.34
N VAL A 83 -11.70 19.80 -5.86
CA VAL A 83 -11.42 19.57 -4.44
C VAL A 83 -11.64 20.83 -3.60
N GLU A 84 -11.21 22.00 -4.09
CA GLU A 84 -11.42 23.27 -3.38
C GLU A 84 -12.91 23.61 -3.24
N VAL A 85 -13.69 23.44 -4.32
CA VAL A 85 -15.12 23.76 -4.32
C VAL A 85 -15.95 22.71 -3.56
N ALA A 86 -15.58 21.43 -3.67
CA ALA A 86 -16.19 20.32 -2.94
C ALA A 86 -15.91 20.37 -1.42
N GLY A 87 -14.75 20.90 -1.01
CA GLY A 87 -14.42 21.07 0.42
C GLY A 87 -15.28 22.12 1.13
N ASP A 88 -15.88 23.05 0.37
CA ASP A 88 -16.83 24.05 0.87
C ASP A 88 -18.28 23.54 0.88
N THR A 89 -18.58 22.41 0.22
CA THR A 89 -19.88 21.72 0.28
C THR A 89 -19.86 20.65 1.38
N SER A 90 -20.79 20.71 2.33
CA SER A 90 -20.74 19.87 3.54
C SER A 90 -21.20 18.41 3.32
N SER A 91 -20.74 17.73 2.26
CA SER A 91 -21.17 16.37 1.90
C SER A 91 -19.97 15.41 1.72
N GLU A 92 -19.95 14.31 2.48
CA GLU A 92 -18.91 13.25 2.40
C GLU A 92 -18.85 12.57 1.01
N THR A 93 -19.89 12.77 0.19
CA THR A 93 -20.00 12.26 -1.18
C THR A 93 -19.04 12.97 -2.14
N ASP A 94 -18.81 14.27 -1.95
CA ASP A 94 -18.02 15.09 -2.88
C ASP A 94 -16.50 14.84 -2.69
N ASP A 95 -16.06 14.65 -1.44
CA ASP A 95 -14.70 14.22 -1.10
C ASP A 95 -14.37 12.84 -1.71
N THR A 96 -15.37 11.94 -1.71
CA THR A 96 -15.23 10.61 -2.31
C THR A 96 -15.10 10.71 -3.84
N ALA A 97 -15.90 11.57 -4.49
CA ALA A 97 -15.85 11.76 -5.94
C ALA A 97 -14.49 12.29 -6.43
N ALA A 98 -13.87 13.20 -5.68
CA ALA A 98 -12.56 13.75 -6.04
C ALA A 98 -11.46 12.67 -6.03
N GLY A 99 -11.45 11.79 -5.03
CA GLY A 99 -10.52 10.66 -4.98
C GLY A 99 -10.71 9.67 -6.13
N GLU A 100 -11.95 9.47 -6.57
CA GLU A 100 -12.26 8.64 -7.74
C GLU A 100 -11.79 9.27 -9.05
N PHE A 101 -11.92 10.59 -9.23
CA PHE A 101 -11.37 11.29 -10.40
C PHE A 101 -9.84 11.25 -10.46
N GLU A 102 -9.16 11.32 -9.31
CA GLU A 102 -7.70 11.14 -9.24
C GLU A 102 -7.30 9.72 -9.65
N SER A 103 -7.94 8.72 -9.03
CA SER A 103 -7.70 7.30 -9.30
C SER A 103 -7.99 6.94 -10.77
N ALA A 104 -9.10 7.42 -11.32
CA ALA A 104 -9.48 7.22 -12.71
C ALA A 104 -8.43 7.79 -13.68
N ARG A 105 -7.90 8.97 -13.41
CA ARG A 105 -6.83 9.58 -14.23
C ARG A 105 -5.57 8.72 -14.23
N GLU A 106 -5.14 8.26 -13.06
CA GLU A 106 -3.95 7.42 -12.92
C GLU A 106 -4.12 6.08 -13.64
N ASN A 107 -5.27 5.43 -13.42
CA ASN A 107 -5.61 4.16 -14.07
C ASN A 107 -5.70 4.30 -15.59
N GLN A 108 -6.32 5.36 -16.11
CA GLN A 108 -6.41 5.62 -17.55
C GLN A 108 -5.05 5.89 -18.20
N ARG A 109 -4.15 6.64 -17.52
CA ARG A 109 -2.77 6.84 -18.00
C ARG A 109 -1.97 5.53 -18.01
N ASN A 110 -2.06 4.76 -16.93
CA ASN A 110 -1.38 3.47 -16.82
C ASN A 110 -1.90 2.45 -17.86
N LEU A 111 -3.21 2.41 -18.08
CA LEU A 111 -3.83 1.59 -19.12
C LEU A 111 -3.33 2.00 -20.51
N THR A 112 -3.25 3.32 -20.78
CA THR A 112 -2.70 3.85 -22.05
C THR A 112 -1.26 3.37 -22.29
N ASP A 113 -0.43 3.39 -21.25
CA ASP A 113 0.97 2.93 -21.31
C ASP A 113 1.06 1.42 -21.60
N GLU A 114 0.25 0.60 -20.93
CA GLU A 114 0.25 -0.86 -21.12
C GLU A 114 -0.30 -1.25 -22.50
N VAL A 115 -1.35 -0.59 -22.99
CA VAL A 115 -1.88 -0.82 -24.35
C VAL A 115 -0.84 -0.45 -25.41
N GLN A 116 -0.16 0.69 -25.26
CA GLN A 116 0.92 1.06 -26.17
C GLN A 116 2.04 0.02 -26.17
N ARG A 117 2.44 -0.44 -24.98
CA ARG A 117 3.46 -1.48 -24.82
C ARG A 117 3.05 -2.80 -25.48
N TYR A 118 1.80 -3.23 -25.31
CA TYR A 118 1.27 -4.43 -25.93
C TYR A 118 1.37 -4.36 -27.46
N ARG A 119 0.98 -3.22 -28.06
CA ARG A 119 1.05 -3.04 -29.51
C ARG A 119 2.49 -3.03 -30.03
N GLN A 120 3.44 -2.47 -29.28
CA GLN A 120 4.87 -2.54 -29.62
C GLN A 120 5.39 -3.98 -29.56
N GLN A 121 5.01 -4.74 -28.52
CA GLN A 121 5.38 -6.15 -28.40
C GLN A 121 4.74 -6.99 -29.51
N TYR A 122 3.49 -6.71 -29.89
CA TYR A 122 2.84 -7.38 -31.00
C TYR A 122 3.57 -7.15 -32.34
N ALA A 123 4.04 -5.94 -32.60
CA ALA A 123 4.86 -5.65 -33.78
C ALA A 123 6.18 -6.43 -33.75
N ALA A 124 6.86 -6.49 -32.61
CA ALA A 124 8.08 -7.27 -32.44
C ALA A 124 7.85 -8.78 -32.59
N TYR A 125 6.71 -9.29 -32.12
CA TYR A 125 6.28 -10.67 -32.31
C TYR A 125 6.12 -10.98 -33.80
N GLN A 126 5.39 -10.15 -34.54
CA GLN A 126 5.18 -10.34 -35.98
C GLN A 126 6.50 -10.31 -36.75
N GLU A 127 7.40 -9.37 -36.43
CA GLU A 127 8.73 -9.31 -37.06
C GLU A 127 9.55 -10.59 -36.77
N ALA A 128 9.53 -11.08 -35.53
CA ALA A 128 10.18 -12.34 -35.18
C ALA A 128 9.61 -13.54 -35.97
N ARG A 129 8.28 -13.59 -36.16
CA ARG A 129 7.61 -14.61 -36.99
C ARG A 129 8.03 -14.52 -38.46
N GLU A 130 8.07 -13.32 -39.03
CA GLU A 130 8.50 -13.08 -40.41
C GLU A 130 9.96 -13.51 -40.65
N ARG A 131 10.83 -13.29 -39.66
CA ARG A 131 12.24 -13.72 -39.69
C ARG A 131 12.43 -15.22 -39.42
N GLY A 132 11.38 -15.94 -39.00
CA GLY A 132 11.46 -17.33 -38.57
C GLY A 132 12.18 -17.54 -37.24
N ASP A 133 12.33 -16.49 -36.41
CA ASP A 133 12.92 -16.60 -35.07
C ASP A 133 11.86 -17.02 -34.05
N GLU A 134 11.59 -18.31 -33.99
CA GLU A 134 10.57 -18.84 -33.08
C GLU A 134 10.90 -18.61 -31.60
N ARG A 135 12.19 -18.53 -31.24
CA ARG A 135 12.61 -18.34 -29.85
C ARG A 135 12.22 -16.93 -29.39
N GLU A 136 12.54 -15.93 -30.21
CA GLU A 136 12.18 -14.54 -29.96
C GLU A 136 10.66 -14.34 -29.99
N ALA A 137 9.96 -14.99 -30.92
CA ALA A 137 8.49 -14.96 -30.97
C ALA A 137 7.86 -15.50 -29.66
N ARG A 138 8.36 -16.61 -29.12
CA ARG A 138 7.88 -17.18 -27.84
C ARG A 138 8.16 -16.29 -26.63
N ILE A 139 9.37 -15.73 -26.54
CA ILE A 139 9.73 -14.81 -25.45
C ILE A 139 8.80 -13.59 -25.49
N THR A 140 8.57 -13.02 -26.67
CA THR A 140 7.69 -11.86 -26.86
C THR A 140 6.23 -12.21 -26.56
N ALA A 141 5.73 -13.35 -27.05
CA ALA A 141 4.37 -13.80 -26.77
C ALA A 141 4.08 -13.94 -25.27
N ARG A 142 5.02 -14.49 -24.48
CA ARG A 142 4.89 -14.56 -23.02
C ARG A 142 4.98 -13.20 -22.33
N ALA A 143 5.80 -12.28 -22.86
CA ALA A 143 5.83 -10.92 -22.36
C ALA A 143 4.48 -10.22 -22.59
N MET A 144 3.86 -10.48 -23.74
CA MET A 144 2.53 -9.98 -24.06
C MET A 144 1.43 -10.58 -23.18
N GLU A 145 1.51 -11.85 -22.76
CA GLU A 145 0.56 -12.44 -21.80
C GLU A 145 0.49 -11.62 -20.50
N ARG A 146 1.65 -11.25 -19.95
CA ARG A 146 1.72 -10.43 -18.74
C ARG A 146 1.12 -9.05 -18.96
N THR A 147 1.46 -8.41 -20.09
CA THR A 147 0.93 -7.09 -20.43
C THR A 147 -0.59 -7.13 -20.68
N ALA A 148 -1.12 -8.18 -21.32
CA ALA A 148 -2.55 -8.37 -21.51
C ALA A 148 -3.30 -8.56 -20.19
N SER A 149 -2.72 -9.31 -19.23
CA SER A 149 -3.27 -9.42 -17.87
C SER A 149 -3.32 -8.05 -17.17
N ASN A 150 -2.22 -7.30 -17.18
CA ASN A 150 -2.18 -5.95 -16.60
C ASN A 150 -3.24 -5.02 -17.22
N ILE A 151 -3.46 -5.10 -18.53
CA ILE A 151 -4.50 -4.32 -19.23
C ILE A 151 -5.89 -4.72 -18.72
N SER A 152 -6.16 -6.02 -18.59
CA SER A 152 -7.44 -6.52 -18.05
C SER A 152 -7.68 -5.99 -16.64
N ASP A 153 -6.71 -6.14 -15.73
CA ASP A 153 -6.85 -5.70 -14.34
C ASP A 153 -7.11 -4.19 -14.25
N ARG A 154 -6.30 -3.39 -14.96
CA ARG A 154 -6.45 -1.91 -15.00
C ARG A 154 -7.74 -1.46 -15.66
N SER A 155 -8.21 -2.18 -16.67
CA SER A 155 -9.50 -1.89 -17.32
C SER A 155 -10.66 -2.07 -16.35
N GLN A 156 -10.62 -3.12 -15.52
CA GLN A 156 -11.65 -3.40 -14.51
C GLN A 156 -11.64 -2.35 -13.41
N GLU A 157 -10.45 -1.99 -12.89
CA GLU A 157 -10.30 -0.92 -11.91
C GLU A 157 -10.86 0.41 -12.45
N LEU A 158 -10.50 0.77 -13.69
CA LEU A 158 -10.96 2.01 -14.30
C LEU A 158 -12.48 2.03 -14.55
N THR A 159 -13.07 0.92 -14.98
CA THR A 159 -14.53 0.82 -15.12
C THR A 159 -15.21 1.00 -13.76
N GLN A 160 -14.68 0.42 -12.68
CA GLN A 160 -15.19 0.66 -11.33
C GLN A 160 -15.07 2.13 -10.92
N ASN A 161 -13.94 2.81 -11.23
CA ASN A 161 -13.82 4.24 -10.98
C ASN A 161 -14.87 5.04 -11.74
N PHE A 162 -15.12 4.71 -13.02
CA PHE A 162 -16.15 5.37 -13.82
C PHE A 162 -17.54 5.17 -13.22
N ASP A 163 -17.90 3.94 -12.83
CA ASP A 163 -19.17 3.66 -12.16
C ASP A 163 -19.33 4.46 -10.86
N ARG A 164 -18.29 4.57 -10.05
CA ARG A 164 -18.33 5.37 -8.81
C ARG A 164 -18.49 6.87 -9.09
N ILE A 165 -17.80 7.40 -10.11
CA ILE A 165 -17.95 8.78 -10.56
C ILE A 165 -19.37 9.04 -11.07
N GLU A 166 -19.93 8.17 -11.91
CA GLU A 166 -21.30 8.29 -12.43
C GLU A 166 -22.38 8.19 -11.34
N ASN A 167 -22.10 7.49 -10.24
CA ASN A 167 -23.03 7.39 -9.11
C ASN A 167 -22.94 8.59 -8.15
N ALA A 168 -21.73 9.11 -7.94
CA ALA A 168 -21.50 10.27 -7.07
C ALA A 168 -21.81 11.60 -7.77
N THR A 169 -21.67 11.63 -9.11
CA THR A 169 -21.86 12.82 -9.94
C THR A 169 -22.96 12.58 -10.98
N SER A 170 -23.40 13.61 -11.71
CA SER A 170 -24.34 13.45 -12.83
C SER A 170 -23.63 13.34 -14.19
N VAL A 171 -22.39 12.86 -14.20
CA VAL A 171 -21.58 12.66 -15.41
C VAL A 171 -21.93 11.30 -16.03
N ASP A 172 -21.88 11.20 -17.36
CA ASP A 172 -22.02 9.95 -18.12
C ASP A 172 -20.67 9.60 -18.74
N LEU A 173 -20.14 8.43 -18.39
CA LEU A 173 -18.86 7.86 -18.83
C LEU A 173 -19.05 6.53 -19.57
N SER A 174 -20.30 6.12 -19.84
CA SER A 174 -20.65 4.83 -20.45
C SER A 174 -20.00 4.60 -21.81
N SER A 175 -19.88 5.64 -22.63
CA SER A 175 -19.13 5.60 -23.89
C SER A 175 -17.64 5.29 -23.65
N GLY A 176 -17.03 5.93 -22.66
CA GLY A 176 -15.63 5.70 -22.29
C GLY A 176 -15.41 4.26 -21.81
N GLN A 177 -16.33 3.73 -20.99
CA GLN A 177 -16.31 2.32 -20.55
C GLN A 177 -16.39 1.36 -21.74
N THR A 178 -17.24 1.66 -22.72
CA THR A 178 -17.41 0.85 -23.94
C THR A 178 -16.09 0.77 -24.72
N GLU A 179 -15.43 1.89 -24.96
CA GLU A 179 -14.13 1.94 -25.68
C GLU A 179 -13.02 1.17 -24.96
N ILE A 180 -12.97 1.25 -23.62
CA ILE A 180 -12.01 0.50 -22.78
C ILE A 180 -12.28 -1.00 -22.87
N ASN A 181 -13.55 -1.40 -22.75
CA ASN A 181 -13.96 -2.81 -22.81
C ASN A 181 -13.68 -3.41 -24.19
N GLU A 182 -13.98 -2.69 -25.27
CA GLU A 182 -13.69 -3.13 -26.65
C GLU A 182 -12.18 -3.26 -26.90
N THR A 183 -11.39 -2.29 -26.44
CA THR A 183 -9.92 -2.33 -26.56
C THR A 183 -9.33 -3.53 -25.82
N THR A 184 -9.81 -3.77 -24.60
CA THR A 184 -9.36 -4.89 -23.75
C THR A 184 -9.77 -6.23 -24.37
N ALA A 185 -11.01 -6.36 -24.84
CA ALA A 185 -11.51 -7.56 -25.51
C ALA A 185 -10.72 -7.88 -26.79
N ASN A 186 -10.36 -6.86 -27.58
CA ASN A 186 -9.52 -7.04 -28.77
C ASN A 186 -8.13 -7.59 -28.41
N ILE A 187 -7.52 -7.06 -27.36
CA ILE A 187 -6.19 -7.46 -26.89
C ILE A 187 -6.20 -8.88 -26.34
N THR A 188 -7.17 -9.23 -25.50
CA THR A 188 -7.29 -10.58 -24.93
C THR A 188 -7.56 -11.62 -26.00
N ALA A 189 -8.44 -11.33 -26.97
CA ALA A 189 -8.69 -12.20 -28.12
C ALA A 189 -7.43 -12.39 -28.99
N THR A 190 -6.69 -11.31 -29.26
CA THR A 190 -5.42 -11.38 -29.99
C THR A 190 -4.40 -12.23 -29.23
N GLN A 191 -4.30 -12.06 -27.91
CA GLN A 191 -3.36 -12.81 -27.09
C GLN A 191 -3.70 -14.30 -27.04
N ALA A 192 -4.99 -14.65 -26.99
CA ALA A 192 -5.43 -16.04 -27.04
C ALA A 192 -5.02 -16.72 -28.36
N ALA A 193 -5.20 -16.04 -29.49
CA ALA A 193 -4.77 -16.56 -30.79
C ALA A 193 -3.24 -16.77 -30.88
N ILE A 194 -2.45 -15.81 -30.37
CA ILE A 194 -0.98 -15.93 -30.32
C ILE A 194 -0.57 -17.12 -29.44
N ARG A 195 -1.21 -17.27 -28.26
CA ARG A 195 -0.94 -18.38 -27.34
C ARG A 195 -1.12 -19.72 -28.04
N GLU A 196 -2.26 -19.93 -28.71
CA GLU A 196 -2.56 -21.17 -29.44
C GLU A 196 -1.59 -21.44 -30.59
N GLU A 197 -1.05 -20.39 -31.21
CA GLU A 197 -0.14 -20.52 -32.35
C GLU A 197 1.28 -20.93 -31.94
N VAL A 198 1.83 -20.32 -30.88
CA VAL A 198 3.26 -20.46 -30.53
C VAL A 198 3.54 -21.25 -29.24
N LEU A 199 2.52 -21.50 -28.42
CA LEU A 199 2.66 -22.22 -27.16
C LEU A 199 1.80 -23.49 -27.16
N VAL A 200 2.27 -24.48 -26.41
CA VAL A 200 1.66 -25.79 -26.28
C VAL A 200 1.15 -25.93 -24.85
N GLY A 201 -0.17 -26.07 -24.69
CA GLY A 201 -0.79 -26.36 -23.40
C GLY A 201 -0.21 -27.60 -22.75
N THR A 202 -0.12 -27.58 -21.41
CA THR A 202 0.36 -28.71 -20.63
C THR A 202 -0.67 -29.16 -19.61
N THR A 203 -0.51 -30.40 -19.15
CA THR A 203 -1.28 -31.00 -18.07
C THR A 203 -0.30 -31.61 -17.08
N LEU A 204 -0.33 -31.09 -15.87
CA LEU A 204 0.38 -31.53 -14.69
C LEU A 204 -0.56 -32.40 -13.86
N THR A 205 -0.09 -33.56 -13.47
CA THR A 205 -0.76 -34.41 -12.49
C THR A 205 0.21 -34.69 -11.36
N VAL A 206 -0.24 -34.56 -10.11
CA VAL A 206 0.58 -34.78 -8.92
C VAL A 206 -0.14 -35.66 -7.92
N ARG A 207 0.62 -36.42 -7.15
CA ARG A 207 0.13 -37.24 -6.05
C ARG A 207 1.21 -37.38 -4.98
N ALA A 208 0.80 -37.33 -3.72
CA ALA A 208 1.67 -37.75 -2.64
C ALA A 208 1.89 -39.28 -2.73
N ILE A 209 3.13 -39.72 -2.58
CA ILE A 209 3.46 -41.14 -2.37
C ILE A 209 3.31 -41.45 -0.88
N ASP A 210 3.81 -40.55 -0.03
CA ASP A 210 3.71 -40.66 1.41
C ASP A 210 2.43 -39.99 1.92
N SER A 211 1.79 -40.56 2.93
CA SER A 211 0.58 -39.99 3.53
C SER A 211 0.87 -38.83 4.48
N THR A 212 2.12 -38.71 4.95
CA THR A 212 2.54 -37.76 5.99
C THR A 212 3.82 -37.04 5.58
N ALA A 213 4.00 -35.81 6.04
CA ALA A 213 5.26 -35.07 5.89
C ALA A 213 5.56 -34.25 7.15
N SER A 214 6.85 -34.11 7.46
CA SER A 214 7.35 -33.25 8.54
C SER A 214 8.66 -32.58 8.10
N PHE A 215 9.19 -31.65 8.90
CA PHE A 215 10.49 -31.08 8.55
C PHE A 215 11.61 -32.11 8.56
N SER A 216 11.65 -33.04 9.53
CA SER A 216 12.68 -34.08 9.63
C SER A 216 12.49 -35.24 8.64
N ASP A 217 11.24 -35.53 8.30
CA ASP A 217 10.84 -36.59 7.36
C ASP A 217 9.96 -36.00 6.24
N PRO A 218 10.56 -35.48 5.15
CA PRO A 218 9.83 -34.88 4.04
C PRO A 218 9.01 -35.91 3.29
N GLY A 219 7.79 -35.55 2.89
CA GLY A 219 6.94 -36.40 2.07
C GLY A 219 7.41 -36.46 0.61
N THR A 220 7.40 -37.63 0.01
CA THR A 220 7.70 -37.82 -1.40
C THR A 220 6.45 -37.56 -2.24
N VAL A 221 6.60 -36.74 -3.27
CA VAL A 221 5.56 -36.38 -4.24
C VAL A 221 5.98 -36.88 -5.61
N SER A 222 5.08 -37.53 -6.32
CA SER A 222 5.26 -37.94 -7.71
C SER A 222 4.31 -37.18 -8.61
N GLY A 223 4.79 -36.77 -9.78
CA GLY A 223 3.94 -36.16 -10.78
C GLY A 223 4.32 -36.54 -12.20
N GLN A 224 3.48 -36.13 -13.13
CA GLN A 224 3.68 -36.30 -14.56
C GLN A 224 3.30 -35.03 -15.30
N ILE A 225 4.12 -34.63 -16.27
CA ILE A 225 3.84 -33.50 -17.15
C ILE A 225 3.66 -34.02 -18.57
N LYS A 226 2.54 -33.66 -19.19
CA LYS A 226 2.23 -33.93 -20.60
C LYS A 226 1.83 -32.64 -21.30
N THR A 227 1.91 -32.65 -22.62
CA THR A 227 1.15 -31.70 -23.43
C THR A 227 -0.32 -32.08 -23.40
N GLU A 228 -1.22 -31.14 -23.71
CA GLU A 228 -2.65 -31.40 -23.85
C GLU A 228 -2.96 -32.50 -24.87
N ASN A 229 -2.11 -32.63 -25.90
CA ASN A 229 -2.18 -33.70 -26.90
C ASN A 229 -1.69 -35.07 -26.38
N GLY A 230 -1.36 -35.18 -25.10
CA GLY A 230 -0.94 -36.41 -24.43
C GLY A 230 0.53 -36.80 -24.62
N SER A 231 1.35 -35.97 -25.29
CA SER A 231 2.79 -36.23 -25.43
C SER A 231 3.51 -35.91 -24.13
N VAL A 232 4.44 -36.76 -23.69
CA VAL A 232 5.17 -36.56 -22.44
C VAL A 232 6.32 -35.56 -22.61
N ILE A 233 6.58 -34.75 -21.58
CA ILE A 233 7.80 -33.92 -21.51
C ILE A 233 8.88 -34.74 -20.84
N ALA A 234 9.65 -35.48 -21.63
CA ALA A 234 10.57 -36.51 -21.15
C ALA A 234 12.03 -36.07 -21.07
N ASP A 235 12.75 -36.56 -20.05
CA ASP A 235 14.20 -36.38 -19.86
C ASP A 235 14.68 -34.93 -19.73
N GLU A 236 13.77 -34.01 -19.40
CA GLU A 236 13.99 -32.56 -19.30
C GLU A 236 14.19 -32.11 -17.85
N ALA A 237 15.00 -31.06 -17.65
CA ALA A 237 15.07 -30.35 -16.39
C ALA A 237 13.95 -29.29 -16.36
N VAL A 238 12.98 -29.46 -15.46
CA VAL A 238 11.81 -28.60 -15.33
C VAL A 238 11.83 -27.91 -13.97
N GLU A 239 11.30 -26.68 -13.93
CA GLU A 239 11.13 -25.93 -12.71
C GLU A 239 9.71 -26.15 -12.17
N LEU A 240 9.61 -26.48 -10.88
CA LEU A 240 8.35 -26.67 -10.17
C LEU A 240 8.30 -25.78 -8.96
N ARG A 241 7.18 -25.11 -8.73
CA ARG A 241 6.86 -24.44 -7.47
C ARG A 241 5.95 -25.36 -6.66
N VAL A 242 6.46 -25.91 -5.56
CA VAL A 242 5.73 -26.80 -4.62
C VAL A 242 5.48 -26.03 -3.33
N GLY A 243 4.22 -25.69 -3.06
CA GLY A 243 3.89 -24.64 -2.10
C GLY A 243 4.64 -23.36 -2.46
N ASN A 244 5.32 -22.76 -1.48
CA ASN A 244 6.05 -21.51 -1.67
C ASN A 244 7.52 -21.70 -2.13
N ARG A 245 7.89 -22.89 -2.62
CA ARG A 245 9.28 -23.21 -2.97
C ARG A 245 9.46 -23.68 -4.40
N THR A 246 10.36 -22.99 -5.10
CA THR A 246 10.79 -23.37 -6.45
C THR A 246 11.94 -24.37 -6.39
N GLN A 247 11.84 -25.44 -7.17
CA GLN A 247 12.86 -26.47 -7.28
C GLN A 247 12.95 -27.02 -8.70
N THR A 248 14.17 -27.34 -9.13
CA THR A 248 14.42 -27.99 -10.42
C THR A 248 14.37 -29.50 -10.24
N VAL A 249 13.52 -30.17 -11.03
CA VAL A 249 13.44 -31.64 -11.08
C VAL A 249 13.72 -32.12 -12.49
N ARG A 250 14.13 -33.38 -12.63
CA ARG A 250 14.32 -34.00 -13.94
C ARG A 250 13.19 -34.97 -14.22
N THR A 251 12.46 -34.79 -15.32
CA THR A 251 11.50 -35.79 -15.78
C THR A 251 12.22 -36.99 -16.37
N ASN A 252 11.62 -38.17 -16.30
CA ASN A 252 12.15 -39.38 -16.94
C ASN A 252 11.58 -39.57 -18.36
N SER A 253 11.92 -40.70 -19.00
CA SER A 253 11.45 -41.04 -20.36
C SER A 253 9.92 -41.08 -20.53
N ASN A 254 9.17 -41.15 -19.42
CA ASN A 254 7.70 -41.16 -19.41
C ASN A 254 7.12 -39.81 -18.96
N GLY A 255 7.93 -38.76 -18.81
CA GLY A 255 7.51 -37.45 -18.31
C GLY A 255 7.16 -37.42 -16.82
N MET A 256 7.52 -38.47 -16.07
CA MET A 256 7.28 -38.54 -14.63
C MET A 256 8.45 -37.88 -13.87
N PHE A 257 8.15 -37.27 -12.74
CA PHE A 257 9.15 -36.78 -11.79
C PHE A 257 8.80 -37.23 -10.36
N GLU A 258 9.80 -37.19 -9.50
CA GLU A 258 9.63 -37.31 -8.05
C GLU A 258 10.37 -36.16 -7.37
N THR A 259 9.80 -35.67 -6.28
CA THR A 259 10.37 -34.58 -5.48
C THR A 259 9.96 -34.71 -4.02
N GLN A 260 10.56 -33.90 -3.15
CA GLN A 260 10.26 -33.87 -1.72
C GLN A 260 9.49 -32.61 -1.34
N TYR A 261 8.50 -32.78 -0.48
CA TYR A 261 7.80 -31.71 0.21
C TYR A 261 8.23 -31.70 1.68
N ARG A 262 8.94 -30.64 2.09
CA ARG A 262 9.41 -30.43 3.46
C ARG A 262 8.66 -29.24 4.10
N PRO A 263 7.59 -29.48 4.87
CA PRO A 263 6.78 -28.41 5.46
C PRO A 263 7.56 -27.66 6.55
N ARG A 264 7.27 -26.35 6.70
CA ARG A 264 7.92 -25.46 7.69
C ARG A 264 6.89 -24.64 8.47
N SER A 265 6.20 -23.75 7.77
CA SER A 265 5.12 -22.93 8.28
C SER A 265 3.74 -23.48 7.93
N ALA A 266 3.67 -24.60 7.21
CA ALA A 266 2.41 -25.24 6.85
C ALA A 266 1.61 -25.60 8.12
N PRO A 267 0.28 -25.40 8.14
CA PRO A 267 -0.57 -25.83 9.24
C PRO A 267 -0.50 -27.36 9.44
N LEU A 268 -0.77 -27.82 10.67
CA LEU A 268 -0.83 -29.24 10.97
C LEU A 268 -2.06 -29.94 10.36
N GLY A 269 -1.97 -31.26 10.22
CA GLY A 269 -3.05 -32.09 9.69
C GLY A 269 -3.10 -32.11 8.17
N SER A 270 -4.25 -32.49 7.60
CA SER A 270 -4.43 -32.66 6.15
C SER A 270 -4.37 -31.33 5.40
N GLN A 271 -3.30 -31.12 4.64
CA GLN A 271 -3.07 -29.91 3.84
C GLN A 271 -3.19 -30.21 2.34
N ALA A 272 -3.80 -29.28 1.60
CA ALA A 272 -3.79 -29.26 0.13
C ALA A 272 -2.63 -28.39 -0.35
N VAL A 273 -1.59 -29.01 -0.92
CA VAL A 273 -0.37 -28.33 -1.33
C VAL A 273 -0.40 -28.10 -2.85
N PRO A 274 -0.32 -26.84 -3.32
CA PRO A 274 -0.25 -26.55 -4.74
C PRO A 274 1.12 -26.89 -5.32
N VAL A 275 1.11 -27.35 -6.57
CA VAL A 275 2.29 -27.59 -7.40
C VAL A 275 2.06 -26.93 -8.73
N GLU A 276 2.97 -26.06 -9.14
CA GLU A 276 2.93 -25.41 -10.44
C GLU A 276 4.16 -25.79 -11.25
N TYR A 277 3.95 -26.15 -12.51
CA TYR A 277 4.99 -26.25 -13.50
C TYR A 277 5.29 -24.88 -14.09
N ILE A 278 6.56 -24.46 -13.98
CA ILE A 278 7.05 -23.17 -14.46
C ILE A 278 7.97 -23.41 -15.65
N PRO A 279 7.48 -23.24 -16.89
CA PRO A 279 8.31 -23.34 -18.08
C PRO A 279 9.34 -22.20 -18.15
N ALA A 280 10.52 -22.49 -18.71
CA ALA A 280 11.46 -21.43 -19.08
C ALA A 280 10.83 -20.41 -20.04
N THR A 281 11.29 -19.16 -20.02
CA THR A 281 10.70 -18.07 -20.82
C THR A 281 10.75 -18.30 -22.33
N ASP A 282 11.66 -19.13 -22.83
CA ASP A 282 11.77 -19.50 -24.25
C ASP A 282 11.21 -20.89 -24.58
N SER A 283 10.66 -21.59 -23.57
CA SER A 283 9.99 -22.87 -23.73
C SER A 283 8.76 -22.75 -24.62
N VAL A 284 8.43 -23.83 -25.33
CA VAL A 284 7.18 -23.96 -26.08
C VAL A 284 5.98 -24.27 -25.17
N TYR A 285 6.20 -24.69 -23.92
CA TYR A 285 5.15 -25.24 -23.06
C TYR A 285 4.49 -24.18 -22.18
N LEU A 286 3.17 -24.19 -22.02
CA LEU A 286 2.48 -23.38 -21.01
C LEU A 286 2.68 -23.94 -19.60
N SER A 287 2.55 -23.07 -18.60
CA SER A 287 2.47 -23.50 -17.20
C SER A 287 1.18 -24.28 -16.97
N ASP A 288 1.17 -25.10 -15.93
CA ASP A 288 -0.03 -25.75 -15.43
C ASP A 288 0.12 -25.98 -13.92
N ASN A 289 -0.98 -26.05 -13.21
CA ASN A 289 -1.00 -26.25 -11.76
C ASN A 289 -1.84 -27.47 -11.37
N ALA A 290 -1.46 -28.09 -10.26
CA ALA A 290 -2.18 -29.22 -9.68
C ALA A 290 -1.96 -29.23 -8.18
N THR A 291 -2.86 -29.88 -7.43
CA THR A 291 -2.76 -29.97 -5.98
C THR A 291 -2.63 -31.43 -5.54
N PHE A 292 -1.90 -31.66 -4.45
CA PHE A 292 -1.92 -32.94 -3.74
C PHE A 292 -2.26 -32.73 -2.28
N THR A 293 -2.80 -33.75 -1.63
CA THR A 293 -3.10 -33.73 -0.20
C THR A 293 -2.05 -34.53 0.58
N ILE A 294 -1.60 -34.00 1.72
CA ILE A 294 -0.68 -34.68 2.63
C ILE A 294 -0.95 -34.28 4.09
N ASP A 295 -0.76 -35.19 5.04
CA ASP A 295 -0.90 -34.91 6.47
C ASP A 295 0.41 -34.33 7.04
N VAL A 296 0.38 -33.08 7.50
CA VAL A 296 1.55 -32.37 8.01
C VAL A 296 1.70 -32.60 9.52
N GLN A 297 2.89 -33.04 9.91
CA GLN A 297 3.25 -33.32 11.30
C GLN A 297 4.24 -32.29 11.83
N GLN A 298 4.10 -31.97 13.12
CA GLN A 298 4.96 -31.01 13.81
C GLN A 298 6.30 -31.61 14.19
N VAL A 299 7.37 -30.82 14.05
CA VAL A 299 8.68 -31.06 14.63
C VAL A 299 9.08 -29.87 15.49
N ARG A 300 9.69 -30.16 16.64
CA ARG A 300 10.21 -29.12 17.52
C ARG A 300 11.65 -28.77 17.12
N PRO A 301 11.95 -27.51 16.75
CA PRO A 301 13.31 -27.08 16.46
C PRO A 301 14.10 -26.78 17.74
N ASP A 302 15.43 -26.75 17.62
CA ASP A 302 16.36 -26.16 18.56
C ASP A 302 16.66 -24.72 18.13
N VAL A 303 16.54 -23.77 19.07
CA VAL A 303 16.90 -22.36 18.85
C VAL A 303 17.99 -21.93 19.82
N VAL A 304 19.10 -21.49 19.24
CA VAL A 304 20.24 -20.92 19.97
C VAL A 304 20.36 -19.45 19.60
N SER A 305 20.54 -18.59 20.60
CA SER A 305 20.76 -17.17 20.40
C SER A 305 22.09 -16.71 20.98
N GLU A 306 22.72 -15.76 20.29
CA GLU A 306 23.94 -15.07 20.71
C GLU A 306 23.69 -13.57 20.66
N ILE A 307 23.87 -12.88 21.80
CA ILE A 307 23.60 -11.45 21.94
C ILE A 307 24.85 -10.73 22.43
N ALA A 308 25.21 -9.62 21.79
CA ALA A 308 26.30 -8.75 22.25
C ALA A 308 26.05 -7.27 21.88
N PRO A 309 26.41 -6.29 22.75
CA PRO A 309 26.99 -6.47 24.08
C PRO A 309 25.95 -6.84 25.16
N GLU A 310 26.41 -7.33 26.31
CA GLU A 310 25.56 -7.72 27.46
C GLU A 310 25.03 -6.53 28.28
N THR A 311 25.51 -5.31 28.04
CA THR A 311 25.08 -4.09 28.74
C THR A 311 24.81 -3.00 27.73
N VAL A 312 23.63 -2.40 27.79
CA VAL A 312 23.11 -1.42 26.83
C VAL A 312 22.21 -0.39 27.51
N GLY A 313 22.17 0.85 27.04
CA GLY A 313 21.20 1.87 27.43
C GLY A 313 20.24 2.21 26.30
N TYR A 314 19.39 3.22 26.51
CA TYR A 314 18.53 3.77 25.45
C TYR A 314 19.32 4.13 24.19
N GLY A 315 18.83 3.71 23.03
CA GLY A 315 19.40 4.05 21.72
C GLY A 315 20.65 3.25 21.33
N ASP A 316 21.28 2.56 22.29
CA ASP A 316 22.39 1.65 22.05
C ASP A 316 21.98 0.52 21.13
N ARG A 317 22.98 -0.05 20.45
CA ARG A 317 22.81 -1.16 19.51
C ARG A 317 23.33 -2.45 20.10
N LEU A 318 22.59 -3.53 19.90
CA LEU A 318 23.02 -4.89 20.17
C LEU A 318 22.87 -5.73 18.90
N ASN A 319 23.84 -6.61 18.66
CA ASN A 319 23.76 -7.62 17.62
C ASN A 319 23.14 -8.87 18.22
N ALA A 320 22.04 -9.30 17.62
CA ALA A 320 21.34 -10.52 17.98
C ALA A 320 21.48 -11.52 16.83
N THR A 321 22.07 -12.67 17.10
CA THR A 321 22.10 -13.80 16.16
C THR A 321 21.25 -14.92 16.70
N ALA A 322 20.41 -15.51 15.86
CA ALA A 322 19.65 -16.71 16.19
C ALA A 322 19.90 -17.80 15.14
N SER A 323 20.00 -19.05 15.59
CA SER A 323 20.07 -20.24 14.74
C SER A 323 18.93 -21.17 15.09
N VAL A 324 18.10 -21.48 14.08
CA VAL A 324 16.96 -22.40 14.16
C VAL A 324 17.35 -23.68 13.42
N THR A 325 17.41 -24.80 14.14
CA THR A 325 17.81 -26.09 13.57
C THR A 325 16.87 -27.21 13.96
N VAL A 326 16.72 -28.22 13.09
CA VAL A 326 16.07 -29.49 13.40
C VAL A 326 17.08 -30.59 13.06
N GLU A 327 17.47 -31.40 14.04
CA GLU A 327 18.47 -32.46 13.85
C GLU A 327 19.77 -31.94 13.21
N SER A 328 20.20 -30.73 13.59
CA SER A 328 21.36 -30.00 13.03
C SER A 328 21.22 -29.51 11.58
N ILE A 329 20.04 -29.61 10.98
CA ILE A 329 19.73 -29.00 9.68
C ILE A 329 19.12 -27.62 9.94
N GLY A 330 19.73 -26.58 9.37
CA GLY A 330 19.20 -25.22 9.40
C GLY A 330 17.81 -25.14 8.76
N VAL A 331 16.88 -24.49 9.45
CA VAL A 331 15.52 -24.28 8.95
C VAL A 331 15.46 -22.90 8.30
N ASP A 332 15.46 -22.82 6.97
CA ASP A 332 15.39 -21.55 6.22
C ASP A 332 13.95 -21.03 6.07
N GLY A 333 13.83 -19.70 5.96
CA GLY A 333 12.56 -19.01 5.76
C GLY A 333 11.59 -19.05 6.94
N VAL A 334 12.03 -19.41 8.15
CA VAL A 334 11.21 -19.32 9.36
C VAL A 334 11.35 -17.95 9.99
N THR A 335 10.23 -17.35 10.37
CA THR A 335 10.22 -16.05 11.06
C THR A 335 10.69 -16.20 12.50
N VAL A 336 11.65 -15.36 12.88
CA VAL A 336 12.18 -15.19 14.22
C VAL A 336 11.83 -13.79 14.70
N GLU A 337 11.20 -13.70 15.86
CA GLU A 337 10.97 -12.45 16.57
C GLU A 337 12.06 -12.26 17.62
N PHE A 338 12.63 -11.05 17.65
CA PHE A 338 13.50 -10.61 18.72
C PHE A 338 12.74 -9.63 19.62
N ALA A 339 12.70 -9.93 20.92
CA ALA A 339 12.11 -9.07 21.94
C ALA A 339 13.12 -8.77 23.05
N ILE A 340 13.02 -7.59 23.67
CA ILE A 340 13.79 -7.22 24.86
C ILE A 340 12.78 -7.00 25.99
N GLY A 341 12.79 -7.90 26.98
CA GLY A 341 11.66 -8.02 27.91
C GLY A 341 10.40 -8.40 27.14
N ASP A 342 9.33 -7.61 27.30
CA ASP A 342 8.05 -7.81 26.61
C ASP A 342 7.93 -7.01 25.30
N THR A 343 8.93 -6.18 24.96
CA THR A 343 8.89 -5.34 23.74
C THR A 343 9.50 -6.09 22.55
N VAL A 344 8.71 -6.39 21.52
CA VAL A 344 9.24 -6.88 20.23
C VAL A 344 9.96 -5.73 19.53
N VAL A 345 11.21 -5.94 19.15
CA VAL A 345 12.07 -4.92 18.55
C VAL A 345 12.43 -5.22 17.10
N ALA A 346 12.32 -6.49 16.67
CA ALA A 346 12.51 -6.89 15.28
C ALA A 346 11.80 -8.22 14.96
N ARG A 347 11.43 -8.38 13.68
CA ARG A 347 10.94 -9.62 13.08
C ARG A 347 11.71 -9.85 11.78
N THR A 348 12.21 -11.06 11.57
CA THR A 348 13.07 -11.36 10.42
C THR A 348 13.06 -12.86 10.12
N ALA A 349 13.34 -13.25 8.88
CA ALA A 349 13.36 -14.66 8.48
C ALA A 349 14.78 -15.23 8.50
N THR A 350 14.91 -16.48 8.92
CA THR A 350 16.17 -17.24 8.82
C THR A 350 16.63 -17.38 7.37
N GLY A 351 17.93 -17.23 7.12
CA GLY A 351 18.56 -17.51 5.83
C GLY A 351 18.66 -19.01 5.51
N PRO A 352 19.31 -19.38 4.39
CA PRO A 352 19.44 -20.77 3.91
C PRO A 352 20.03 -21.77 4.92
N ASP A 353 20.89 -21.29 5.83
CA ASP A 353 21.53 -22.11 6.86
C ASP A 353 20.76 -22.12 8.19
N GLY A 354 19.54 -21.58 8.23
CA GLY A 354 18.72 -21.45 9.44
C GLY A 354 19.19 -20.37 10.42
N THR A 355 20.09 -19.49 9.99
CA THR A 355 20.65 -18.41 10.82
C THR A 355 20.10 -17.06 10.42
N VAL A 356 19.95 -16.17 11.40
CA VAL A 356 19.64 -14.76 11.18
C VAL A 356 20.42 -13.88 12.14
N THR A 357 20.88 -12.72 11.66
CA THR A 357 21.59 -11.72 12.47
C THR A 357 20.95 -10.36 12.27
N GLU A 358 20.57 -9.72 13.36
CA GLU A 358 19.94 -8.40 13.37
C GLU A 358 20.68 -7.44 14.30
N THR A 359 20.69 -6.16 13.95
CA THR A 359 21.18 -5.09 14.83
C THR A 359 19.99 -4.38 15.46
N LEU A 360 19.68 -4.73 16.71
CA LEU A 360 18.55 -4.18 17.45
C LEU A 360 18.97 -2.88 18.15
N ARG A 361 18.05 -1.91 18.22
CA ARG A 361 18.21 -0.72 19.06
C ARG A 361 17.30 -0.84 20.28
N VAL A 362 17.81 -0.47 21.45
CA VAL A 362 17.01 -0.49 22.68
C VAL A 362 16.05 0.71 22.70
N PRO A 363 14.72 0.50 22.66
CA PRO A 363 13.76 1.59 22.73
C PRO A 363 13.55 2.06 24.17
N ALA A 364 12.88 3.21 24.32
CA ALA A 364 12.54 3.76 25.64
C ALA A 364 11.50 2.91 26.40
N SER A 365 10.68 2.12 25.70
CA SER A 365 9.66 1.25 26.31
C SER A 365 10.24 0.04 27.06
N VAL A 366 11.55 -0.20 26.93
CA VAL A 366 12.25 -1.25 27.68
C VAL A 366 12.71 -0.64 29.00
N ASN A 367 12.23 -1.19 30.11
CA ASN A 367 12.65 -0.79 31.45
C ASN A 367 14.14 -1.08 31.71
N ASP A 368 14.80 -0.28 32.55
CA ASP A 368 16.16 -0.55 33.03
C ASP A 368 16.24 -1.77 33.97
N GLY A 369 17.45 -2.25 34.26
CA GLY A 369 17.75 -3.43 35.05
C GLY A 369 18.06 -4.69 34.23
N GLU A 370 18.01 -5.85 34.88
CA GLU A 370 18.19 -7.15 34.20
C GLU A 370 16.98 -7.45 33.30
N ARG A 371 17.25 -7.69 32.01
CA ARG A 371 16.27 -8.02 30.98
C ARG A 371 16.68 -9.28 30.23
N GLN A 372 15.71 -9.91 29.58
CA GLN A 372 15.96 -11.02 28.68
C GLN A 372 15.79 -10.55 27.25
N VAL A 373 16.76 -10.82 26.40
CA VAL A 373 16.55 -10.79 24.95
C VAL A 373 16.02 -12.16 24.54
N VAL A 374 14.82 -12.18 24.00
CA VAL A 374 14.13 -13.40 23.56
C VAL A 374 14.22 -13.48 22.05
N ALA A 375 14.85 -14.53 21.53
CA ALA A 375 14.71 -14.93 20.15
C ALA A 375 13.68 -16.07 20.09
N ARG A 376 12.54 -15.87 19.44
CA ARG A 376 11.47 -16.87 19.38
C ARG A 376 10.94 -17.10 17.98
N VAL A 377 10.61 -18.35 17.70
CA VAL A 377 9.77 -18.73 16.56
C VAL A 377 8.32 -18.65 17.04
N PRO A 378 7.50 -17.72 16.53
CA PRO A 378 6.17 -17.41 17.07
C PRO A 378 5.06 -18.34 16.55
N TYR A 379 5.41 -19.52 16.02
CA TYR A 379 4.46 -20.42 15.36
C TYR A 379 3.64 -21.23 16.36
N GLU A 380 2.33 -21.28 16.11
CA GLU A 380 1.38 -22.16 16.78
C GLU A 380 0.78 -23.12 15.72
N ASP A 381 0.62 -24.40 16.06
CA ASP A 381 0.01 -25.41 15.19
C ASP A 381 0.54 -25.42 13.73
N ARG A 382 1.85 -25.19 13.59
CA ARG A 382 2.61 -25.31 12.32
C ARG A 382 3.56 -26.50 12.33
N ALA A 383 4.05 -26.87 11.15
CA ALA A 383 5.02 -27.95 10.95
C ALA A 383 6.31 -27.77 11.76
N ILE A 384 6.75 -26.53 11.98
CA ILE A 384 7.79 -26.17 12.94
C ILE A 384 7.11 -25.60 14.19
N ALA A 385 7.35 -26.23 15.34
CA ALA A 385 6.79 -25.78 16.61
C ALA A 385 7.41 -24.44 17.04
N GLY A 386 6.61 -23.61 17.71
CA GLY A 386 7.09 -22.43 18.40
C GLY A 386 8.06 -22.78 19.54
N VAL A 387 9.19 -22.09 19.57
CA VAL A 387 10.21 -22.22 20.62
C VAL A 387 10.86 -20.87 20.88
N ARG A 388 11.52 -20.72 22.02
CA ARG A 388 12.25 -19.50 22.40
C ARG A 388 13.60 -19.80 23.02
N SER A 389 14.53 -18.89 22.79
CA SER A 389 15.83 -18.81 23.42
C SER A 389 15.93 -17.48 24.15
N GLU A 390 16.45 -17.49 25.37
CA GLU A 390 16.53 -16.31 26.24
C GLU A 390 18.00 -16.05 26.59
N THR A 391 18.45 -14.82 26.35
CA THR A 391 19.81 -14.37 26.70
C THR A 391 19.71 -13.14 27.61
N PRO A 392 20.35 -13.17 28.81
CA PRO A 392 20.29 -12.04 29.72
C PRO A 392 21.09 -10.85 29.20
N VAL A 393 20.54 -9.65 29.39
CA VAL A 393 21.21 -8.37 29.15
C VAL A 393 20.90 -7.40 30.30
N VAL A 394 21.81 -6.48 30.58
CA VAL A 394 21.60 -5.41 31.56
C VAL A 394 21.27 -4.14 30.80
N VAL A 395 20.04 -3.65 30.98
CA VAL A 395 19.63 -2.35 30.46
C VAL A 395 19.96 -1.31 31.51
N VAL A 396 20.85 -0.37 31.21
CA VAL A 396 21.19 0.72 32.14
C VAL A 396 20.25 1.90 31.96
N GLU A 397 19.90 2.55 33.06
CA GLU A 397 19.18 3.82 32.99
C GLU A 397 20.03 4.86 32.25
N THR A 398 19.50 5.40 31.16
CA THR A 398 20.08 6.50 30.40
C THR A 398 19.59 7.82 30.99
N GLN A 399 20.50 8.58 31.59
CA GLN A 399 20.18 9.89 32.16
C GLN A 399 19.61 10.83 31.08
N THR A 400 18.52 11.52 31.41
CA THR A 400 17.90 12.51 30.52
C THR A 400 18.10 13.95 31.02
N ALA A 401 17.94 14.90 30.10
CA ALA A 401 17.92 16.32 30.35
C ALA A 401 16.69 16.92 29.66
N LEU A 402 15.93 17.70 30.42
CA LEU A 402 14.75 18.42 29.94
C LEU A 402 15.06 19.91 29.95
N SER A 403 14.78 20.59 28.84
CA SER A 403 14.86 22.04 28.72
C SER A 403 13.51 22.59 28.30
N MET A 404 13.16 23.78 28.78
CA MET A 404 11.90 24.44 28.47
C MET A 404 12.06 25.96 28.46
N SER A 405 11.41 26.59 27.50
CA SER A 405 11.19 28.03 27.41
C SER A 405 9.70 28.32 27.38
N VAL A 406 9.31 29.44 27.99
CA VAL A 406 7.91 29.83 28.13
C VAL A 406 7.73 31.29 27.73
N SER A 407 6.69 31.58 26.98
CA SER A 407 6.28 32.93 26.59
C SER A 407 4.76 33.10 26.69
N ARG A 408 4.29 34.30 27.03
CA ARG A 408 2.86 34.63 26.92
C ARG A 408 2.47 34.96 25.49
N THR A 409 1.26 34.57 25.14
CA THR A 409 0.59 34.83 23.88
C THR A 409 -0.86 35.23 24.18
N ASP A 410 -1.56 35.80 23.21
CA ASP A 410 -2.97 36.18 23.38
C ASP A 410 -3.88 34.97 23.72
N ASN A 411 -3.42 33.75 23.41
CA ASN A 411 -4.13 32.50 23.60
C ASN A 411 -3.68 31.72 24.86
N GLY A 412 -2.84 32.32 25.72
CA GLY A 412 -2.33 31.73 26.95
C GLY A 412 -0.80 31.59 26.99
N ILE A 413 -0.31 30.57 27.68
CA ILE A 413 1.12 30.38 27.93
C ILE A 413 1.69 29.36 26.93
N LEU A 414 2.47 29.83 25.96
CA LEU A 414 3.18 28.96 25.02
C LEU A 414 4.42 28.36 25.71
N ALA A 415 4.42 27.04 25.89
CA ALA A 415 5.56 26.27 26.37
C ALA A 415 6.21 25.52 25.20
N SER A 416 7.52 25.65 25.07
CA SER A 416 8.33 24.92 24.08
C SER A 416 9.56 24.35 24.76
N GLY A 417 9.99 23.15 24.38
CA GLY A 417 11.12 22.51 25.04
C GLY A 417 11.66 21.31 24.30
N GLN A 418 12.66 20.68 24.90
CA GLN A 418 13.33 19.51 24.36
C GLN A 418 13.71 18.53 25.47
N LEU A 419 13.41 17.26 25.25
CA LEU A 419 13.87 16.11 26.01
C LEU A 419 14.98 15.40 25.22
N GLN A 420 16.13 15.22 25.85
CA GLN A 420 17.30 14.58 25.27
C GLN A 420 18.01 13.73 26.32
N THR A 421 18.84 12.78 25.89
CA THR A 421 19.79 12.11 26.79
C THR A 421 20.84 13.11 27.28
N ALA A 422 21.54 12.79 28.36
CA ALA A 422 22.67 13.60 28.84
C ALA A 422 23.81 13.70 27.80
N ALA A 423 23.87 12.75 26.84
CA ALA A 423 24.80 12.77 25.71
C ALA A 423 24.33 13.68 24.56
N GLY A 424 23.10 14.19 24.61
CA GLY A 424 22.51 15.08 23.61
C GLY A 424 21.69 14.37 22.53
N ASP A 425 21.42 13.06 22.66
CA ASP A 425 20.56 12.35 21.72
C ASP A 425 19.08 12.71 21.96
N PRO A 426 18.30 12.99 20.92
CA PRO A 426 16.89 13.31 21.08
C PRO A 426 16.11 12.10 21.58
N VAL A 427 15.16 12.33 22.49
CA VAL A 427 14.24 11.30 22.99
C VAL A 427 12.88 11.51 22.35
N ALA A 428 12.53 10.64 21.39
CA ALA A 428 11.29 10.74 20.62
C ALA A 428 10.10 10.07 21.29
N ASP A 429 8.89 10.55 20.94
CA ASP A 429 7.59 9.93 21.23
C ASP A 429 7.39 9.60 22.72
N ARG A 430 7.87 10.47 23.61
CA ARG A 430 7.76 10.35 25.06
C ARG A 430 6.86 11.43 25.66
N PRO A 431 6.05 11.10 26.67
CA PRO A 431 5.14 12.05 27.30
C PRO A 431 5.85 12.95 28.31
N VAL A 432 5.74 14.26 28.13
CA VAL A 432 6.17 15.28 29.10
C VAL A 432 4.94 15.87 29.78
N ARG A 433 4.93 15.88 31.13
CA ARG A 433 3.89 16.49 31.95
C ARG A 433 4.21 17.95 32.21
N LEU A 434 3.31 18.85 31.85
CA LEU A 434 3.42 20.29 32.02
C LEU A 434 2.39 20.79 33.04
N GLN A 435 2.82 21.63 33.96
CA GLN A 435 1.96 22.23 34.98
C GLN A 435 2.28 23.72 35.13
N ALA A 436 1.28 24.59 34.91
CA ALA A 436 1.39 26.04 35.10
C ALA A 436 0.79 26.44 36.47
N GLY A 437 1.62 26.78 37.44
CA GLY A 437 1.16 27.15 38.78
C GLY A 437 0.30 26.06 39.44
N ALA A 438 -0.92 26.42 39.87
CA ALA A 438 -1.90 25.50 40.45
C ALA A 438 -2.90 24.93 39.42
N SER A 439 -2.70 25.19 38.13
CA SER A 439 -3.55 24.66 37.06
C SER A 439 -3.37 23.14 36.89
N GLY A 440 -4.26 22.52 36.10
CA GLY A 440 -4.19 21.11 35.77
C GLY A 440 -2.90 20.70 35.05
N ILE A 441 -2.57 19.41 35.13
CA ILE A 441 -1.44 18.81 34.42
C ILE A 441 -1.86 18.54 32.97
N GLN A 442 -1.10 19.07 32.01
CA GLN A 442 -1.25 18.78 30.59
C GLN A 442 -0.13 17.84 30.15
N ARG A 443 -0.42 16.89 29.25
CA ARG A 443 0.57 15.99 28.67
C ARG A 443 0.82 16.38 27.22
N VAL A 444 2.08 16.41 26.82
CA VAL A 444 2.51 16.61 25.42
C VAL A 444 3.53 15.53 25.07
N GLU A 445 3.50 15.04 23.85
CA GLU A 445 4.50 14.10 23.35
C GLU A 445 5.63 14.83 22.64
N THR A 446 6.85 14.36 22.86
CA THR A 446 8.02 14.83 22.10
C THR A 446 7.98 14.27 20.68
N ASN A 447 8.32 15.08 19.68
CA ASN A 447 8.49 14.60 18.32
C ASN A 447 9.81 13.84 18.12
N ARG A 448 10.09 13.40 16.89
CA ARG A 448 11.32 12.66 16.51
C ARG A 448 12.64 13.34 16.89
N ASN A 449 12.64 14.66 17.04
CA ASN A 449 13.82 15.44 17.44
C ASN A 449 13.87 15.72 18.96
N GLY A 450 13.00 15.06 19.73
CA GLY A 450 12.86 15.24 21.17
C GLY A 450 12.20 16.56 21.58
N SER A 451 11.67 17.34 20.64
CA SER A 451 11.07 18.64 20.93
C SER A 451 9.57 18.54 21.15
N PHE A 452 9.03 19.44 21.98
CA PHE A 452 7.60 19.56 22.22
C PHE A 452 7.19 21.04 22.24
N GLN A 453 5.94 21.31 21.88
CA GLN A 453 5.35 22.64 21.93
C GLN A 453 3.86 22.53 22.25
N THR A 454 3.37 23.33 23.18
CA THR A 454 1.95 23.38 23.51
C THR A 454 1.55 24.71 24.15
N VAL A 455 0.26 25.04 24.09
CA VAL A 455 -0.31 26.23 24.75
C VAL A 455 -1.06 25.77 26.00
N LEU A 456 -0.63 26.28 27.15
CA LEU A 456 -1.27 26.03 28.44
C LEU A 456 -2.28 27.13 28.74
N THR A 457 -3.43 26.76 29.32
CA THR A 457 -4.40 27.74 29.80
C THR A 457 -3.79 28.62 30.89
N GLU A 458 -3.86 29.93 30.70
CA GLU A 458 -3.33 30.91 31.65
C GLU A 458 -4.18 30.94 32.94
N PRO A 459 -3.57 30.81 34.13
CA PRO A 459 -4.26 31.06 35.39
C PRO A 459 -4.73 32.52 35.44
N GLN A 460 -5.91 32.78 36.04
CA GLN A 460 -6.48 34.13 36.21
C GLN A 460 -5.70 34.96 37.26
N THR A 461 -4.42 35.22 37.01
CA THR A 461 -3.51 35.94 37.91
C THR A 461 -2.61 36.89 37.11
N ASN A 462 -2.49 38.14 37.54
CA ASN A 462 -1.59 39.12 36.90
C ASN A 462 -0.11 38.93 37.27
N ASP A 463 0.20 37.92 38.08
CA ASP A 463 1.55 37.61 38.55
C ASP A 463 2.33 36.78 37.53
N SER A 464 3.63 36.64 37.73
CA SER A 464 4.45 35.73 36.96
C SER A 464 4.04 34.28 37.23
N VAL A 465 3.82 33.49 36.17
CA VAL A 465 3.39 32.08 36.29
C VAL A 465 4.60 31.17 36.10
N THR A 466 4.88 30.30 37.08
CA THR A 466 5.92 29.27 36.93
C THR A 466 5.31 28.03 36.28
N VAL A 467 5.91 27.61 35.18
CA VAL A 467 5.60 26.36 34.49
C VAL A 467 6.66 25.33 34.84
N THR A 468 6.23 24.15 35.26
CA THR A 468 7.09 22.99 35.52
C THR A 468 6.81 21.93 34.47
N ALA A 469 7.84 21.50 33.76
CA ALA A 469 7.83 20.34 32.88
C ALA A 469 8.51 19.18 33.59
N THR A 470 7.89 18.00 33.59
CA THR A 470 8.43 16.79 34.22
C THR A 470 8.31 15.63 33.24
N TYR A 471 9.46 15.00 32.96
CA TYR A 471 9.54 13.68 32.36
C TYR A 471 9.81 12.68 33.48
N ASP A 472 8.92 11.71 33.64
CA ASP A 472 9.01 10.66 34.65
C ASP A 472 8.09 9.52 34.20
N GLU A 473 8.72 8.43 33.75
CA GLU A 473 8.08 7.26 33.17
C GLU A 473 8.69 6.01 33.83
N PRO A 474 8.04 5.45 34.86
CA PRO A 474 8.61 4.34 35.63
C PRO A 474 8.80 3.04 34.84
N SER A 475 8.15 2.90 33.69
CA SER A 475 8.29 1.78 32.75
C SER A 475 9.14 2.20 31.54
N SER A 476 10.35 2.67 31.80
CA SER A 476 11.31 3.13 30.80
C SER A 476 12.74 2.90 31.29
N ASN A 477 13.70 2.86 30.37
CA ASN A 477 15.13 2.91 30.70
C ASN A 477 15.69 4.34 30.69
N LEU A 478 14.82 5.35 30.60
CA LEU A 478 15.21 6.75 30.63
C LEU A 478 15.06 7.30 32.05
N GLY A 479 16.11 7.93 32.56
CA GLY A 479 16.06 8.62 33.84
C GLY A 479 15.08 9.78 33.82
N ASN A 480 14.55 10.15 34.99
CA ASN A 480 13.64 11.29 35.11
C ASN A 480 14.33 12.64 34.83
N ALA A 481 13.56 13.62 34.39
CA ALA A 481 14.05 14.99 34.21
C ALA A 481 12.96 16.02 34.52
N THR A 482 13.38 17.19 35.02
CA THR A 482 12.48 18.29 35.35
C THR A 482 13.08 19.61 34.88
N ALA A 483 12.24 20.47 34.31
CA ALA A 483 12.61 21.83 33.93
C ALA A 483 11.56 22.82 34.42
N THR A 484 12.00 24.01 34.81
CA THR A 484 11.11 25.10 35.25
C THR A 484 11.41 26.36 34.45
N ALA A 485 10.37 27.04 33.98
CA ALA A 485 10.48 28.34 33.34
C ALA A 485 9.35 29.25 33.84
N THR A 486 9.59 30.56 33.86
CA THR A 486 8.64 31.54 34.38
C THR A 486 8.16 32.45 33.26
N ALA A 487 6.84 32.50 33.06
CA ALA A 487 6.20 33.51 32.23
C ALA A 487 6.20 34.85 33.01
N PRO A 488 6.77 35.94 32.46
CA PRO A 488 6.80 37.24 33.14
C PRO A 488 5.38 37.78 33.33
N ALA A 489 5.11 38.51 34.42
CA ALA A 489 3.83 39.16 34.74
C ALA A 489 3.32 40.08 33.60
N GLU A 490 2.00 40.26 33.49
CA GLU A 490 1.42 41.02 32.39
C GLU A 490 1.84 42.46 32.64
N SER A 491 2.67 43.00 31.74
CA SER A 491 3.10 44.38 31.86
C SER A 491 1.89 45.26 31.55
N GLY A 492 1.11 45.59 32.59
CA GLY A 492 0.14 46.66 32.52
C GLY A 492 0.85 47.90 31.98
N GLY A 493 0.35 48.42 30.84
CA GLY A 493 0.94 49.54 30.12
C GLY A 493 1.24 50.72 31.06
N GLY A 494 2.51 50.86 31.43
CA GLY A 494 3.02 51.97 32.22
C GLY A 494 4.30 52.47 31.55
N ASN A 495 4.28 53.74 31.13
CA ASN A 495 5.43 54.43 30.55
C ASN A 495 6.74 54.15 31.32
N PRO A 496 7.89 54.01 30.63
CA PRO A 496 9.16 53.81 31.31
C PRO A 496 9.54 55.07 32.10
N PRO A 497 9.98 54.95 33.37
CA PRO A 497 10.64 56.05 34.04
C PRO A 497 12.08 56.16 33.51
N VAL A 498 12.36 57.30 32.88
CA VAL A 498 13.71 57.84 32.69
C VAL A 498 14.30 58.19 34.07
N GLY A 499 15.45 57.61 34.43
CA GLY A 499 16.15 57.97 35.66
C GLY A 499 17.38 57.12 36.03
N SER A 500 18.51 57.41 35.38
CA SER A 500 19.89 57.48 35.93
C SER A 500 20.37 56.47 37.01
N GLY A 501 21.26 55.57 36.56
CA GLY A 501 22.61 55.33 37.10
C GLY A 501 22.80 54.81 38.52
N GLU A 502 23.32 53.58 38.64
CA GLU A 502 24.54 53.23 39.39
C GLU A 502 24.80 51.70 39.32
N ASN A 503 26.03 51.31 38.98
CA ASN A 503 26.54 49.95 39.14
C ASN A 503 26.64 49.60 40.63
N PRO A 504 26.52 48.31 40.98
CA PRO A 504 27.74 47.63 41.40
C PRO A 504 27.94 46.29 40.68
N ALA A 505 29.21 46.06 40.34
CA ALA A 505 29.72 44.82 39.80
C ALA A 505 29.88 43.74 40.90
N ALA A 506 29.45 42.52 40.58
CA ALA A 506 30.02 41.22 40.98
C ALA A 506 29.13 40.14 40.34
N GLY A 507 29.56 39.23 39.47
CA GLY A 507 30.87 38.82 39.00
C GLY A 507 30.75 37.33 38.67
N PHE A 508 30.58 36.97 37.40
CA PHE A 508 30.91 35.64 36.89
C PHE A 508 31.49 35.80 35.49
N GLY A 509 32.72 35.32 35.36
CA GLY A 509 33.59 35.56 34.22
C GLY A 509 33.29 34.65 33.03
N ASN A 510 33.46 35.27 31.86
CA ASN A 510 33.98 34.76 30.59
C ASN A 510 33.63 33.34 30.12
N GLY A 511 32.92 33.31 28.98
CA GLY A 511 33.29 32.39 27.91
C GLY A 511 32.21 32.08 26.87
N ILE A 512 31.54 33.07 26.27
CA ILE A 512 30.70 32.82 25.08
C ILE A 512 31.02 33.84 23.99
N LEU A 513 31.60 33.33 22.90
CA LEU A 513 31.69 34.00 21.60
C LEU A 513 30.26 34.21 21.09
N GLY A 514 29.89 35.47 20.89
CA GLY A 514 28.57 35.83 20.40
C GLY A 514 28.36 35.47 18.95
N TYR A 515 27.12 35.15 18.61
CA TYR A 515 26.54 35.63 17.36
C TYR A 515 25.13 36.13 17.61
N SER A 516 24.92 37.32 17.07
CA SER A 516 23.73 38.14 17.10
C SER A 516 22.71 37.59 16.11
N TRP A 517 21.52 37.26 16.57
CA TRP A 517 20.32 37.11 15.74
C TRP A 517 19.51 38.41 15.76
N LEU A 518 19.51 39.12 14.63
CA LEU A 518 18.45 40.02 14.22
C LEU A 518 17.71 39.35 13.05
N PRO A 519 16.38 39.51 12.95
CA PRO A 519 15.58 38.89 11.93
C PRO A 519 15.69 39.71 10.63
N VAL A 520 15.98 39.04 9.51
CA VAL A 520 15.78 39.62 8.18
C VAL A 520 14.70 38.82 7.49
N LEU A 521 13.62 39.53 7.19
CA LEU A 521 12.54 39.18 6.28
C LEU A 521 13.09 38.58 4.97
N GLY A 522 12.48 37.50 4.49
CA GLY A 522 12.67 37.04 3.11
C GLY A 522 12.46 35.54 2.96
N GLY A 523 11.24 35.14 2.63
CA GLY A 523 10.92 33.74 2.32
C GLY A 523 9.60 33.64 1.58
N GLY A 524 9.63 33.86 0.26
CA GLY A 524 8.51 33.58 -0.63
C GLY A 524 9.04 33.48 -2.06
N MET A 525 8.96 32.27 -2.63
CA MET A 525 9.46 31.80 -3.94
C MET A 525 10.99 31.63 -4.11
N ALA A 526 11.45 30.38 -4.26
CA ALA A 526 11.57 29.74 -5.58
C ALA A 526 12.43 28.45 -5.58
N LEU A 527 11.89 27.41 -6.24
CA LEU A 527 12.55 26.48 -7.17
C LEU A 527 13.49 25.34 -6.67
N ILE A 528 12.96 24.10 -6.81
CA ILE A 528 13.34 23.07 -7.81
C ILE A 528 14.71 22.34 -7.71
N LEU A 529 14.57 20.99 -7.67
CA LEU A 529 15.44 19.86 -8.14
C LEU A 529 16.75 19.52 -7.43
N VAL A 530 16.87 18.26 -6.96
CA VAL A 530 17.84 17.27 -7.49
C VAL A 530 17.26 15.84 -7.38
N VAL A 531 17.28 15.14 -8.51
CA VAL A 531 16.94 13.73 -8.76
C VAL A 531 18.22 12.87 -8.80
N ALA A 532 18.07 11.61 -8.35
CA ALA A 532 18.75 10.36 -8.75
C ALA A 532 20.26 10.09 -8.53
N ALA A 533 20.50 8.85 -8.09
CA ALA A 533 21.57 7.92 -8.53
C ALA A 533 21.31 6.57 -7.81
N TRP A 534 21.13 5.41 -8.45
CA TRP A 534 21.95 4.71 -9.46
C TRP A 534 21.19 3.41 -9.87
N LEU A 535 21.34 2.75 -11.03
CA LEU A 535 22.13 2.94 -12.25
C LEU A 535 21.61 1.95 -13.33
N VAL A 536 21.54 2.42 -14.58
CA VAL A 536 21.48 1.58 -15.80
C VAL A 536 22.81 1.70 -16.52
N VAL A 537 23.41 0.58 -16.93
CA VAL A 537 24.48 0.56 -17.93
C VAL A 537 23.89 0.03 -19.24
N PRO A 538 24.12 0.75 -20.37
CA PRO A 538 24.61 0.06 -21.55
C PRO A 538 25.75 0.85 -22.21
N ARG A 539 26.80 0.15 -22.62
CA ARG A 539 27.80 0.69 -23.56
C ARG A 539 27.48 0.22 -24.96
N PHE A 540 27.22 1.19 -25.82
CA PHE A 540 27.23 1.10 -27.27
C PHE A 540 28.54 0.51 -27.83
N ARG A 541 28.40 -0.29 -28.90
CA ARG A 541 29.37 -0.33 -30.00
C ARG A 541 28.71 0.24 -31.25
N HIS A 542 29.35 1.26 -31.79
CA HIS A 542 29.10 1.85 -33.11
C HIS A 542 29.34 0.83 -34.22
N SER A 543 28.50 0.85 -35.26
CA SER A 543 28.96 0.83 -36.65
C SER A 543 27.95 1.56 -37.53
N GLN A 544 28.54 2.42 -38.35
CA GLN A 544 28.00 3.39 -39.28
C GLN A 544 27.82 2.69 -40.64
N GLU A 545 26.71 2.95 -41.35
CA GLU A 545 26.69 3.48 -42.73
C GLU A 545 25.43 3.10 -43.55
N THR A 546 24.91 4.15 -44.19
CA THR A 546 24.21 4.26 -45.49
C THR A 546 22.75 3.79 -45.67
N ASP A 547 21.85 4.79 -45.64
CA ASP A 547 21.11 5.36 -46.79
C ASP A 547 20.41 4.41 -47.78
N SER A 548 19.06 4.45 -47.82
CA SER A 548 18.22 4.48 -49.05
C SER A 548 16.70 4.41 -48.78
N THR A 549 16.02 5.53 -49.05
CA THR A 549 14.74 5.76 -49.76
C THR A 549 13.66 4.64 -49.87
N ALA A 550 12.48 4.91 -49.27
CA ALA A 550 11.05 4.84 -49.71
C ALA A 550 10.58 3.99 -50.94
N PRO A 551 9.26 3.74 -51.17
CA PRO A 551 8.08 3.64 -50.27
C PRO A 551 7.08 2.47 -50.59
N ALA A 552 6.12 2.27 -49.67
CA ALA A 552 4.69 1.91 -49.84
C ALA A 552 4.24 0.76 -50.78
N GLU A 553 3.44 -0.17 -50.24
CA GLU A 553 2.20 -0.61 -50.90
C GLU A 553 1.17 -1.12 -49.88
N THR A 554 0.05 -0.41 -49.81
CA THR A 554 -1.22 -0.75 -49.17
C THR A 554 -1.90 -1.93 -49.87
N ALA A 555 -2.43 -2.88 -49.10
CA ALA A 555 -3.58 -3.68 -49.54
C ALA A 555 -4.49 -3.99 -48.35
N ASP A 556 -5.69 -3.44 -48.48
CA ASP A 556 -6.85 -3.43 -47.61
C ASP A 556 -7.73 -4.66 -47.92
N VAL A 557 -8.15 -5.43 -46.90
CA VAL A 557 -9.42 -6.17 -46.92
C VAL A 557 -9.95 -6.49 -45.52
N SER A 558 -11.14 -5.95 -45.26
CA SER A 558 -12.05 -6.18 -44.13
C SER A 558 -12.46 -7.65 -43.88
N PRO A 559 -12.93 -7.98 -42.66
CA PRO A 559 -13.16 -9.34 -42.19
C PRO A 559 -14.61 -9.81 -42.37
N THR A 560 -14.80 -11.13 -42.39
CA THR A 560 -16.10 -11.80 -42.22
C THR A 560 -16.07 -12.52 -40.88
N ASP A 561 -16.94 -12.08 -39.97
CA ASP A 561 -17.27 -12.71 -38.69
C ASP A 561 -18.05 -14.02 -38.92
N PRO A 562 -17.87 -15.05 -38.08
CA PRO A 562 -18.99 -15.38 -37.20
C PRO A 562 -18.58 -15.83 -35.79
N ASP A 563 -19.13 -15.16 -34.78
CA ASP A 563 -20.14 -15.70 -33.85
C ASP A 563 -19.97 -17.18 -33.45
N GLN A 564 -19.40 -17.46 -32.28
CA GLN A 564 -20.10 -18.10 -31.14
C GLN A 564 -19.20 -18.64 -30.01
N SER A 565 -19.64 -18.32 -28.78
CA SER A 565 -19.53 -19.08 -27.53
C SER A 565 -18.17 -19.11 -26.82
N ALA A 566 -17.93 -18.05 -26.03
CA ALA A 566 -16.92 -18.02 -24.98
C ALA A 566 -17.30 -18.96 -23.82
N THR A 567 -16.42 -19.90 -23.53
CA THR A 567 -16.28 -20.49 -22.19
C THR A 567 -15.02 -19.87 -21.61
N SER A 568 -15.16 -19.01 -20.60
CA SER A 568 -14.04 -18.36 -19.92
C SER A 568 -13.15 -19.37 -19.20
N PRO A 569 -11.81 -19.28 -19.31
CA PRO A 569 -10.90 -19.73 -18.27
C PRO A 569 -10.31 -18.52 -17.53
N GLU A 570 -10.41 -18.57 -16.20
CA GLU A 570 -9.98 -17.58 -15.22
C GLU A 570 -8.46 -17.32 -15.25
N THR A 571 -8.09 -16.05 -15.09
CA THR A 571 -6.71 -15.55 -14.97
C THR A 571 -6.30 -15.53 -13.49
N THR A 572 -5.10 -16.03 -13.17
CA THR A 572 -4.50 -16.00 -11.83
C THR A 572 -4.10 -14.57 -11.41
N SER A 573 -4.98 -13.88 -10.70
CA SER A 573 -4.58 -12.92 -9.66
C SER A 573 -3.86 -13.72 -8.55
N THR A 574 -2.81 -13.18 -7.93
CA THR A 574 -2.28 -13.76 -6.67
C THR A 574 -3.45 -13.84 -5.69
N THR A 575 -3.87 -15.06 -5.35
CA THR A 575 -5.14 -15.28 -4.68
C THR A 575 -5.08 -14.71 -3.26
N PHE A 576 -6.25 -14.51 -2.65
CA PHE A 576 -6.34 -14.15 -1.24
C PHE A 576 -5.47 -15.07 -0.38
N GLU A 577 -5.44 -16.36 -0.70
CA GLU A 577 -4.70 -17.40 0.00
C GLU A 577 -3.18 -17.17 -0.08
N GLU A 578 -2.63 -16.89 -1.26
CA GLU A 578 -1.19 -16.66 -1.44
C GLU A 578 -0.71 -15.40 -0.68
N ARG A 579 -1.53 -14.34 -0.67
CA ARG A 579 -1.23 -13.08 0.05
C ARG A 579 -1.31 -13.26 1.56
N VAL A 580 -2.36 -13.90 2.06
CA VAL A 580 -2.50 -14.15 3.50
C VAL A 580 -1.39 -15.05 4.02
N GLU A 581 -1.06 -16.13 3.30
CA GLU A 581 0.03 -17.03 3.70
C GLU A 581 1.37 -16.30 3.73
N THR A 582 1.65 -15.43 2.76
CA THR A 582 2.85 -14.58 2.77
C THR A 582 2.92 -13.69 4.01
N HIS A 583 1.81 -13.07 4.42
CA HIS A 583 1.76 -12.23 5.61
C HIS A 583 1.87 -13.02 6.92
N LEU A 584 1.21 -14.18 7.02
CA LEU A 584 1.31 -15.07 8.18
C LEU A 584 2.73 -15.65 8.31
N ASP A 585 3.31 -16.14 7.21
CA ASP A 585 4.66 -16.71 7.19
C ASP A 585 5.71 -15.67 7.57
N GLY A 586 5.54 -14.42 7.10
CA GLY A 586 6.39 -13.28 7.41
C GLY A 586 6.16 -12.64 8.79
N GLY A 587 5.22 -13.14 9.60
CA GLY A 587 4.89 -12.58 10.91
C GLY A 587 4.25 -11.19 10.87
N ASN A 588 3.65 -10.81 9.74
CA ASN A 588 2.94 -9.55 9.53
C ASN A 588 1.45 -9.75 9.86
N TYR A 589 1.16 -10.06 11.12
CA TYR A 589 -0.18 -10.41 11.61
C TYR A 589 -1.21 -9.29 11.41
N ASP A 590 -0.80 -8.02 11.54
CA ASP A 590 -1.66 -6.86 11.27
C ASP A 590 -2.09 -6.84 9.79
N ALA A 591 -1.15 -7.09 8.88
CA ALA A 591 -1.43 -7.16 7.45
C ALA A 591 -2.30 -8.37 7.09
N ALA A 592 -2.09 -9.51 7.75
CA ALA A 592 -2.96 -10.69 7.59
C ALA A 592 -4.39 -10.41 8.07
N ALA A 593 -4.56 -9.75 9.22
CA ALA A 593 -5.86 -9.37 9.76
C ALA A 593 -6.57 -8.32 8.89
N MET A 594 -5.84 -7.33 8.37
CA MET A 594 -6.36 -6.35 7.41
C MET A 594 -6.83 -7.04 6.12
N LEU A 595 -6.03 -7.94 5.57
CA LEU A 595 -6.38 -8.66 4.34
C LEU A 595 -7.58 -9.60 4.55
N ALA A 596 -7.66 -10.27 5.71
CA ALA A 596 -8.79 -11.11 6.11
C ALA A 596 -10.10 -10.29 6.20
N TYR A 597 -10.03 -9.09 6.77
CA TYR A 597 -11.17 -8.19 6.83
C TYR A 597 -11.59 -7.68 5.45
N THR A 598 -10.65 -7.25 4.60
CA THR A 598 -10.97 -6.86 3.22
C THR A 598 -11.69 -7.98 2.48
N ALA A 599 -11.23 -9.23 2.61
CA ALA A 599 -11.86 -10.37 1.97
C ALA A 599 -13.29 -10.66 2.47
N VAL A 600 -13.55 -10.49 3.77
CA VAL A 600 -14.90 -10.63 4.35
C VAL A 600 -15.79 -9.44 3.97
N HIS A 601 -15.22 -8.24 3.92
CA HIS A 601 -15.89 -7.04 3.50
C HIS A 601 -16.36 -7.15 2.05
N ASP A 602 -15.47 -7.57 1.14
CA ASP A 602 -15.79 -7.77 -0.29
C ASP A 602 -16.92 -8.78 -0.46
N GLU A 603 -16.87 -9.92 0.24
CA GLU A 603 -17.91 -10.96 0.22
C GLU A 603 -19.27 -10.43 0.71
N LEU A 604 -19.28 -9.71 1.84
CA LEU A 604 -20.52 -9.21 2.45
C LEU A 604 -21.07 -7.97 1.74
N ALA A 605 -20.23 -7.18 1.09
CA ALA A 605 -20.65 -6.07 0.23
C ALA A 605 -21.44 -6.61 -0.97
N VAL A 606 -20.99 -7.73 -1.56
CA VAL A 606 -21.68 -8.43 -2.65
C VAL A 606 -22.99 -9.08 -2.19
N GLU A 607 -22.99 -9.81 -1.06
CA GLU A 607 -24.19 -10.54 -0.59
C GLU A 607 -25.30 -9.63 -0.02
N ASN A 608 -24.94 -8.56 0.69
CA ASN A 608 -25.89 -7.77 1.49
C ASN A 608 -26.12 -6.34 0.96
N GLY A 609 -25.50 -5.95 -0.16
CA GLY A 609 -25.61 -4.61 -0.73
C GLY A 609 -25.12 -3.52 0.25
N ILE A 610 -24.04 -3.83 0.99
CA ILE A 610 -23.47 -2.92 1.97
C ILE A 610 -22.62 -1.88 1.22
N HIS A 611 -22.99 -0.60 1.35
CA HIS A 611 -22.22 0.51 0.79
C HIS A 611 -20.76 0.53 1.31
N GLU A 612 -19.80 0.85 0.43
CA GLU A 612 -18.34 0.92 0.69
C GLU A 612 -17.93 1.88 1.84
N GLY A 613 -18.85 2.72 2.36
CA GLY A 613 -18.61 3.63 3.50
C GLY A 613 -19.05 3.11 4.88
N ALA A 614 -19.47 1.84 5.01
CA ALA A 614 -19.86 1.30 6.31
C ALA A 614 -18.63 1.06 7.21
N THR A 615 -18.67 1.54 8.44
CA THR A 615 -17.62 1.21 9.41
C THR A 615 -17.62 -0.30 9.70
N HIS A 616 -16.47 -0.85 10.11
CA HIS A 616 -16.31 -2.28 10.41
C HIS A 616 -17.32 -2.81 11.45
N TRP A 617 -17.72 -1.96 12.41
CA TRP A 617 -18.79 -2.28 13.38
C TRP A 617 -20.20 -2.14 12.80
N GLU A 618 -20.43 -1.23 11.86
CA GLU A 618 -21.71 -1.14 11.15
C GLU A 618 -21.92 -2.33 10.21
N LEU A 619 -20.86 -2.88 9.62
CA LEU A 619 -20.91 -4.10 8.83
C LEU A 619 -21.38 -5.30 9.68
N LEU A 620 -20.87 -5.44 10.91
CA LEU A 620 -21.34 -6.44 11.86
C LEU A 620 -22.81 -6.22 12.26
N GLN A 621 -23.18 -4.97 12.59
CA GLN A 621 -24.54 -4.60 13.00
C GLN A 621 -25.57 -4.80 11.88
N ARG A 622 -25.21 -4.50 10.63
CA ARG A 622 -26.08 -4.69 9.46
C ARG A 622 -26.21 -6.17 9.11
N SER A 623 -25.14 -6.95 9.20
CA SER A 623 -25.18 -8.41 9.02
C SER A 623 -26.18 -9.07 9.98
N GLN A 624 -26.21 -8.63 11.24
CA GLN A 624 -27.22 -9.09 12.23
C GLN A 624 -28.65 -8.71 11.83
N LYS A 625 -28.85 -7.53 11.23
CA LYS A 625 -30.16 -7.01 10.82
C LYS A 625 -30.70 -7.68 9.56
N HIS A 626 -29.82 -8.15 8.67
CA HIS A 626 -30.17 -8.85 7.43
C HIS A 626 -30.37 -10.37 7.59
N GLY A 627 -30.28 -10.89 8.82
CA GLY A 627 -30.65 -12.27 9.13
C GLY A 627 -29.55 -13.29 8.86
N VAL A 628 -28.29 -12.85 8.82
CA VAL A 628 -27.12 -13.75 8.80
C VAL A 628 -27.17 -14.66 10.04
N PRO A 629 -26.94 -15.98 9.91
CA PRO A 629 -26.98 -16.92 11.04
C PRO A 629 -26.02 -16.51 12.17
N GLU A 630 -26.42 -16.70 13.44
CA GLU A 630 -25.61 -16.32 14.62
C GLU A 630 -24.18 -16.88 14.58
N GLU A 631 -23.98 -18.09 14.04
CA GLU A 631 -22.65 -18.69 13.88
C GLU A 631 -21.76 -17.90 12.91
N ARG A 632 -22.34 -17.41 11.80
CA ARG A 632 -21.61 -16.58 10.81
C ARG A 632 -21.40 -15.15 11.33
N ILE A 633 -22.28 -14.65 12.20
CA ILE A 633 -22.07 -13.37 12.91
C ILE A 633 -20.86 -13.43 13.85
N ALA A 634 -20.70 -14.50 14.61
CA ALA A 634 -19.54 -14.67 15.48
C ALA A 634 -18.22 -14.79 14.69
N ASP A 635 -18.29 -15.42 13.51
CA ASP A 635 -17.15 -15.49 12.58
C ASP A 635 -16.78 -14.08 12.05
N ILE A 636 -17.76 -13.26 11.68
CA ILE A 636 -17.55 -11.86 11.23
C ILE A 636 -17.01 -10.98 12.37
N GLU A 637 -17.55 -11.12 13.58
CA GLU A 637 -17.10 -10.37 14.77
C GLU A 637 -15.62 -10.61 15.05
N THR A 638 -15.16 -11.86 14.98
CA THR A 638 -13.75 -12.23 15.17
C THR A 638 -12.83 -11.53 14.15
N VAL A 639 -13.29 -11.39 12.89
CA VAL A 639 -12.51 -10.72 11.84
C VAL A 639 -12.48 -9.20 12.04
N VAL A 640 -13.61 -8.63 12.46
CA VAL A 640 -13.75 -7.19 12.74
C VAL A 640 -12.88 -6.76 13.94
N GLU A 641 -12.85 -7.54 15.03
CA GLU A 641 -12.02 -7.24 16.20
C GLU A 641 -10.51 -7.30 15.90
N ALA A 642 -10.10 -8.29 15.10
CA ALA A 642 -8.71 -8.41 14.66
C ALA A 642 -8.31 -7.24 13.75
N PHE A 643 -9.20 -6.80 12.85
CA PHE A 643 -8.98 -5.62 12.02
C PHE A 643 -8.91 -4.33 12.84
N GLU A 644 -9.81 -4.14 13.80
CA GLU A 644 -9.78 -2.94 14.65
C GLU A 644 -8.47 -2.84 15.42
N THR A 645 -7.99 -3.99 15.93
CA THR A 645 -6.69 -4.06 16.61
C THR A 645 -5.55 -3.75 15.64
N ALA A 646 -5.56 -4.31 14.41
CA ALA A 646 -4.53 -4.06 13.41
C ALA A 646 -4.47 -2.59 12.94
N ALA A 647 -5.64 -1.96 12.76
CA ALA A 647 -5.75 -0.65 12.14
C ALA A 647 -5.71 0.51 13.15
N PHE A 648 -6.20 0.30 14.37
CA PHE A 648 -6.45 1.39 15.32
C PHE A 648 -5.85 1.20 16.72
N ALA A 649 -5.45 -0.01 17.11
CA ALA A 649 -4.85 -0.21 18.42
C ALA A 649 -3.36 0.17 18.45
N PRO A 650 -2.83 0.66 19.58
CA PRO A 650 -1.40 0.95 19.75
C PRO A 650 -0.52 -0.31 19.85
N THR A 651 -1.12 -1.50 19.82
CA THR A 651 -0.46 -2.80 19.93
C THR A 651 -0.84 -3.67 18.73
N ALA A 652 0.15 -4.33 18.13
CA ALA A 652 -0.07 -5.27 17.03
C ALA A 652 -1.02 -6.41 17.44
N VAL A 653 -1.72 -6.98 16.46
CA VAL A 653 -2.60 -8.12 16.63
C VAL A 653 -1.80 -9.33 17.10
N ASP A 654 -2.32 -10.02 18.11
CA ASP A 654 -1.75 -11.28 18.59
C ASP A 654 -1.79 -12.35 17.48
N PRO A 655 -0.73 -13.18 17.33
CA PRO A 655 -0.66 -14.19 16.27
C PRO A 655 -1.89 -15.10 16.21
N SER A 656 -2.35 -15.59 17.36
CA SER A 656 -3.51 -16.49 17.45
C SER A 656 -4.80 -15.81 16.99
N HIS A 657 -4.91 -14.50 17.21
CA HIS A 657 -6.07 -13.70 16.86
C HIS A 657 -6.11 -13.35 15.36
N ALA A 658 -4.96 -13.02 14.77
CA ALA A 658 -4.85 -12.79 13.33
C ALA A 658 -5.07 -14.08 12.52
N GLU A 659 -4.55 -15.22 13.01
CA GLU A 659 -4.78 -16.52 12.38
C GLU A 659 -6.24 -16.97 12.48
N ALA A 660 -6.88 -16.75 13.64
CA ALA A 660 -8.31 -16.99 13.80
C ALA A 660 -9.13 -16.13 12.81
N ALA A 661 -8.82 -14.85 12.67
CA ALA A 661 -9.48 -13.96 11.72
C ALA A 661 -9.34 -14.45 10.27
N VAL A 662 -8.14 -14.87 9.87
CA VAL A 662 -7.89 -15.49 8.56
C VAL A 662 -8.72 -16.76 8.35
N GLU A 663 -8.77 -17.65 9.34
CA GLU A 663 -9.52 -18.90 9.24
C GLU A 663 -11.03 -18.64 9.14
N ARG A 664 -11.55 -17.67 9.90
CA ARG A 664 -12.96 -17.25 9.79
C ARG A 664 -13.26 -16.60 8.45
N ALA A 665 -12.36 -15.77 7.92
CA ALA A 665 -12.47 -15.21 6.59
C ALA A 665 -12.53 -16.29 5.50
N ARG A 666 -11.67 -17.32 5.57
CA ARG A 666 -11.73 -18.49 4.66
C ARG A 666 -13.07 -19.22 4.75
N LYS A 667 -13.57 -19.45 5.97
CA LYS A 667 -14.87 -20.10 6.21
C LYS A 667 -16.03 -19.28 5.64
N ILE A 668 -15.97 -17.95 5.73
CA ILE A 668 -17.00 -17.05 5.21
C ILE A 668 -17.00 -17.08 3.67
N LYS A 669 -15.84 -16.98 3.01
CA LYS A 669 -15.72 -17.08 1.55
C LYS A 669 -16.19 -18.44 1.01
N SER A 670 -15.82 -19.53 1.67
CA SER A 670 -16.22 -20.88 1.24
C SER A 670 -17.74 -21.14 1.30
N ASN A 671 -18.50 -20.30 2.02
CA ASN A 671 -19.96 -20.42 2.11
C ASN A 671 -20.71 -19.53 1.10
N GLY A 672 -20.02 -18.60 0.42
CA GLY A 672 -20.59 -17.73 -0.63
C GLY A 672 -20.66 -18.37 -2.02
N ASP A 673 -19.84 -19.40 -2.27
CA ASP A 673 -19.79 -20.17 -3.53
C ASP A 673 -20.86 -21.29 -3.64
N SER A 674 -21.94 -21.26 -2.83
CA SER A 674 -22.98 -22.32 -2.76
C SER A 674 -24.35 -21.93 -3.33
#